data_AF-A0A9Q0MAR7-F1
#
_entry.id   AF-A0A9Q0MAR7-F1
#
_cell.length_a   1.000
_cell.length_b   1.000
_cell.length_c   1.000
_cell.angle_alpha   90.00
_cell.angle_beta   90.00
_cell.angle_gamma   90.00
#
_symmetry.space_group_name_H-M   'P 1'
#
loop_
_entity.id
_entity.type
_entity.pdbx_description
1 polymer ?
#
loop_
_entity_poly.entity_id
_entity_poly.type
_entity_poly.pdbx_seq_one_letter_code
_entity_poly.pdbx_strand_id
1 'polypeptide(L)'
;MGTCELKNEYRKYQADLLFPPAIILLSFYFSTFGLLFTTLFLGIILPASFYTLDRYFHFQTNSNKISYPCSCFYISWTITSFVILLYVFEFVVVPFLEITIWENYTLLAFVTISVSIIIYIRYRNKCDSLEIVHYQATKANSKLLFFNKWVSTNITNEHFKLYLLSLFSVICALIFGTYLSITTICHTTLQFDFLLVPDDCSEIYFDINLSLSFISAIYASMLVVAILYSLIRLLFENVFISQKNYYNLHNVEPPFFHNHAKNVQSHLPPISPPCRSPMEGDVPSASYTKFSEIIRRSTNGQLQCSMFCGGRKCKYEQSSYWSEKDKAIPELYSHWITEDILAMARPSNESIRKHKLIEMFKKNSIQTIINLQEPGEHSSCGPLLDKSGFTYDPKLFMDKQIYFYNFKWKDYDGISESSLLDMVKVVTFALSQGKIAIHCHAGLGRTGVLVASYLIYTYRCQAQSAIKFVRMKRPNSIQSRGQILALFKFANHISPCFIVFKSASSKKIHVTLTEFLHRQRILLHGEELRILRYIPKIVFIICEKLIKIAGKSSLLTLLENENHFDESYNFTQTYLSNTKRLSIIVNLNEKKNLTNQELSNLSDESDQDLYEVGNELKSHNLLQYNNLNSSNNENQNDNLKTDDKLFIESLTKTDLESDSISPDLDLEYLNKESMHSHRSSFAVLKQSLSNQVERFTTPEIVVSTMINNVNTDPNFQSQIFQYQKEINNNPTGWEQLYKEEDMEMLVALLWIWFENFDIPILNNETIKVINENKGNIGLQLLKLNQEIRYTIEYLTRFLIRLCDSSDLKTLFLPDSTKMVTPINHLIRRMISALTNKQINYSSNEFVPKERTSWAVLSQMNYESIFAFIISLLKIIIEEQKI
;
A
#
# COMPACT_ATOMS: atom_id res chain seq x y z
N MET A 1 44.14 6.32 -24.45
CA MET A 1 43.35 5.09 -24.21
C MET A 1 41.98 5.05 -24.91
N GLY A 2 41.55 6.07 -25.69
CA GLY A 2 40.22 6.09 -26.32
C GLY A 2 40.05 5.43 -27.70
N THR A 3 41.09 4.88 -28.32
CA THR A 3 41.01 4.29 -29.68
C THR A 3 40.73 2.78 -29.68
N CYS A 4 40.91 2.09 -28.56
CA CYS A 4 40.65 0.65 -28.43
C CYS A 4 39.17 0.34 -28.12
N GLU A 5 38.49 1.21 -27.36
CA GLU A 5 37.08 1.03 -26.99
C GLU A 5 36.14 1.22 -28.19
N LEU A 6 36.36 2.26 -29.01
CA LEU A 6 35.61 2.48 -30.26
C LEU A 6 35.77 1.32 -31.26
N LYS A 7 36.96 0.71 -31.32
CA LYS A 7 37.24 -0.42 -32.22
C LYS A 7 36.60 -1.74 -31.75
N ASN A 8 36.33 -1.87 -30.45
CA ASN A 8 35.61 -3.00 -29.86
C ASN A 8 34.09 -2.81 -29.93
N GLU A 9 33.59 -1.59 -29.77
CA GLU A 9 32.17 -1.27 -30.01
C GLU A 9 31.77 -1.43 -31.47
N TYR A 10 32.62 -1.01 -32.41
CA TYR A 10 32.37 -1.19 -33.84
C TYR A 10 32.36 -2.67 -34.27
N ARG A 11 33.31 -3.48 -33.77
CA ARG A 11 33.33 -4.94 -34.00
C ARG A 11 32.09 -5.64 -33.43
N LYS A 12 31.63 -5.20 -32.27
CA LYS A 12 30.41 -5.71 -31.62
C LYS A 12 29.16 -5.37 -32.44
N TYR A 13 29.04 -4.12 -32.91
CA TYR A 13 27.95 -3.69 -33.77
C TYR A 13 27.91 -4.46 -35.11
N GLN A 14 29.08 -4.74 -35.70
CA GLN A 14 29.18 -5.57 -36.91
C GLN A 14 28.73 -7.02 -36.67
N ALA A 15 29.09 -7.60 -35.53
CA ALA A 15 28.70 -8.97 -35.19
C ALA A 15 27.17 -9.10 -35.03
N ASP A 16 26.52 -8.16 -34.33
CA ASP A 16 25.06 -8.11 -34.15
C ASP A 16 24.29 -8.03 -35.48
N LEU A 17 24.89 -7.39 -36.49
CA LEU A 17 24.30 -7.22 -37.81
C LEU A 17 24.51 -8.46 -38.71
N LEU A 18 25.66 -9.16 -38.59
CA LEU A 18 26.07 -10.24 -39.48
C LEU A 18 25.63 -11.65 -39.03
N PHE A 19 25.39 -11.87 -37.74
CA PHE A 19 24.97 -13.20 -37.25
C PHE A 19 23.63 -13.69 -37.80
N PRO A 20 22.54 -12.88 -37.82
CA PRO A 20 21.25 -13.35 -38.35
C PRO A 20 21.31 -13.82 -39.81
N PRO A 21 21.90 -13.06 -40.76
CA PRO A 21 22.07 -13.54 -42.13
C PRO A 21 22.80 -14.87 -42.23
N ALA A 22 23.91 -15.03 -41.52
CA ALA A 22 24.73 -16.24 -41.58
C ALA A 22 23.96 -17.47 -41.08
N ILE A 23 23.24 -17.34 -39.96
CA ILE A 23 22.49 -18.45 -39.34
C ILE A 23 21.32 -18.86 -40.23
N ILE A 24 20.55 -17.91 -40.75
CA ILE A 24 19.38 -18.19 -41.58
C ILE A 24 19.83 -18.86 -42.89
N LEU A 25 20.85 -18.33 -43.56
CA LEU A 25 21.36 -18.90 -44.83
C LEU A 25 21.93 -20.31 -44.64
N LEU A 26 22.72 -20.54 -43.59
CA LEU A 26 23.26 -21.88 -43.29
C LEU A 26 22.13 -22.86 -42.94
N SER A 27 21.14 -22.43 -42.17
CA SER A 27 20.00 -23.29 -41.80
C SER A 27 19.16 -23.66 -43.01
N PHE A 28 18.95 -22.73 -43.94
CA PHE A 28 18.24 -23.00 -45.21
C PHE A 28 19.04 -23.98 -46.08
N TYR A 29 20.35 -23.75 -46.25
CA TYR A 29 21.21 -24.63 -47.03
C TYR A 29 21.25 -26.05 -46.47
N PHE A 30 21.43 -26.23 -45.16
CA PHE A 30 21.44 -27.58 -44.59
C PHE A 30 20.08 -28.26 -44.60
N SER A 31 18.99 -27.49 -44.60
CA SER A 31 17.65 -28.07 -44.63
C SER A 31 17.32 -28.73 -45.97
N THR A 32 17.99 -28.36 -47.08
CA THR A 32 17.71 -28.94 -48.42
C THR A 32 18.17 -30.39 -48.56
N PHE A 33 18.99 -30.93 -47.65
CA PHE A 33 19.51 -32.29 -47.75
C PHE A 33 18.50 -33.40 -47.40
N GLY A 34 17.25 -33.05 -47.03
CA GLY A 34 16.19 -34.02 -46.78
C GLY A 34 15.34 -33.73 -45.54
N LEU A 35 14.30 -34.53 -45.33
CA LEU A 35 13.33 -34.35 -44.23
C LEU A 35 13.96 -34.37 -42.83
N LEU A 36 14.92 -35.28 -42.59
CA LEU A 36 15.64 -35.35 -41.31
C LEU A 36 16.43 -34.06 -41.05
N PHE A 37 17.08 -33.51 -42.08
CA PHE A 37 17.83 -32.27 -41.96
C PHE A 37 16.91 -31.07 -41.82
N THR A 38 15.79 -31.03 -42.54
CA THR A 38 14.78 -29.98 -42.39
C THR A 38 14.23 -29.93 -40.96
N THR A 39 13.84 -31.08 -40.40
CA THR A 39 13.31 -31.15 -39.02
C THR A 39 14.37 -30.78 -37.98
N LEU A 40 15.62 -31.22 -38.18
CA LEU A 40 16.73 -30.88 -37.27
C LEU A 40 17.09 -29.39 -37.34
N PHE A 41 17.30 -28.83 -38.54
CA PHE A 41 17.81 -27.48 -38.71
C PHE A 41 16.72 -26.41 -38.55
N LEU A 42 15.54 -26.55 -39.16
CA LEU A 42 14.45 -25.60 -38.97
C LEU A 42 13.66 -25.85 -37.67
N GLY A 43 13.43 -27.12 -37.29
CA GLY A 43 12.59 -27.44 -36.14
C GLY A 43 13.30 -27.34 -34.79
N ILE A 44 14.63 -27.51 -34.74
CA ILE A 44 15.38 -27.60 -33.48
C ILE A 44 16.53 -26.59 -33.43
N ILE A 45 17.47 -26.64 -34.37
CA ILE A 45 18.71 -25.84 -34.32
C ILE A 45 18.43 -24.36 -34.51
N LEU A 46 17.58 -23.98 -35.46
CA LEU A 46 17.26 -22.58 -35.72
C LEU A 46 16.51 -21.94 -34.52
N PRO A 47 15.46 -22.55 -33.93
CA PRO A 47 14.84 -22.05 -32.69
C PRO A 47 15.80 -22.01 -31.50
N ALA A 48 16.64 -23.04 -31.32
CA ALA A 48 17.61 -23.09 -30.22
C ALA A 48 18.70 -22.03 -30.36
N SER A 49 19.24 -21.82 -31.58
CA SER A 49 20.20 -20.77 -31.88
C SER A 49 19.60 -19.38 -31.67
N PHE A 50 18.36 -19.15 -32.10
CA PHE A 50 17.63 -17.93 -31.82
C PHE A 50 17.46 -17.70 -30.29
N TYR A 51 17.03 -18.71 -29.53
CA TYR A 51 16.84 -18.60 -28.08
C TYR A 51 18.16 -18.33 -27.32
N THR A 52 19.24 -19.02 -27.71
CA THR A 52 20.56 -18.84 -27.10
C THR A 52 21.15 -17.46 -27.40
N LEU A 53 20.99 -16.96 -28.63
CA LEU A 53 21.43 -15.61 -29.00
C LEU A 53 20.58 -14.51 -28.37
N ASP A 54 19.26 -14.69 -28.29
CA ASP A 54 18.36 -13.80 -27.56
C ASP A 54 18.80 -13.66 -26.09
N ARG A 55 19.08 -14.80 -25.43
CA ARG A 55 19.64 -14.84 -24.07
C ARG A 55 21.00 -14.15 -23.98
N TYR A 56 21.89 -14.37 -24.94
CA TYR A 56 23.22 -13.77 -24.98
C TYR A 56 23.14 -12.24 -25.09
N PHE A 57 22.36 -11.71 -26.05
CA PHE A 57 22.18 -10.27 -26.22
C PHE A 57 21.41 -9.63 -25.06
N HIS A 58 20.44 -10.35 -24.47
CA HIS A 58 19.77 -9.91 -23.24
C HIS A 58 20.71 -9.88 -22.01
N PHE A 59 21.65 -10.82 -21.90
CA PHE A 59 22.64 -10.83 -20.82
C PHE A 59 23.65 -9.68 -20.98
N GLN A 60 24.07 -9.42 -22.21
CA GLN A 60 25.05 -8.37 -22.51
C GLN A 60 24.48 -6.96 -22.30
N THR A 61 23.20 -6.74 -22.63
CA THR A 61 22.51 -5.47 -22.37
C THR A 61 22.29 -5.18 -20.87
N ASN A 62 22.24 -6.21 -20.03
CA ASN A 62 22.14 -6.05 -18.57
C ASN A 62 23.50 -5.84 -17.87
N SER A 63 24.62 -6.26 -18.48
CA SER A 63 25.94 -6.23 -17.84
C SER A 63 26.68 -4.89 -18.02
N ASN A 64 26.45 -4.20 -19.14
CA ASN A 64 27.04 -2.88 -19.37
C ASN A 64 25.99 -1.82 -19.01
N LYS A 65 26.15 -1.13 -17.88
CA LYS A 65 25.33 0.02 -17.42
C LYS A 65 25.44 1.25 -18.36
N ILE A 66 25.31 1.07 -19.68
CA ILE A 66 25.35 2.15 -20.66
C ILE A 66 23.96 2.23 -21.29
N SER A 67 23.26 3.32 -20.96
CA SER A 67 21.97 3.68 -21.54
C SER A 67 22.12 4.11 -23.00
N TYR A 68 22.14 3.17 -23.94
CA TYR A 68 21.67 3.37 -25.32
C TYR A 68 21.02 2.08 -25.83
N PRO A 69 19.86 2.16 -26.52
CA PRO A 69 19.11 0.97 -26.90
C PRO A 69 19.65 0.38 -28.21
N CYS A 70 19.27 -0.88 -28.44
CA CYS A 70 19.26 -1.55 -29.74
C CYS A 70 20.57 -2.24 -30.15
N SER A 71 20.73 -3.49 -29.69
CA SER A 71 21.32 -4.49 -30.58
C SER A 71 20.54 -4.48 -31.91
N CYS A 72 21.24 -4.42 -33.04
CA CYS A 72 20.63 -4.50 -34.37
C CYS A 72 20.21 -5.94 -34.74
N PHE A 73 20.40 -6.90 -33.83
CA PHE A 73 20.12 -8.31 -34.05
C PHE A 73 18.69 -8.58 -34.53
N TYR A 74 17.66 -8.11 -33.81
CA TYR A 74 16.26 -8.42 -34.15
C TYR A 74 15.80 -7.76 -35.46
N ILE A 75 16.24 -6.53 -35.73
CA ILE A 75 15.91 -5.84 -36.99
C ILE A 75 16.66 -6.47 -38.17
N SER A 76 17.91 -6.89 -37.97
CA SER A 76 18.69 -7.65 -38.96
C SER A 76 18.02 -8.98 -39.27
N TRP A 77 17.65 -9.76 -38.25
CA TRP A 77 16.91 -11.02 -38.40
C TRP A 77 15.62 -10.83 -39.20
N THR A 78 14.86 -9.77 -38.90
CA THR A 78 13.60 -9.44 -39.58
C THR A 78 13.83 -9.14 -41.06
N ILE A 79 14.79 -8.26 -41.37
CA ILE A 79 15.11 -7.87 -42.76
C ILE A 79 15.60 -9.07 -43.55
N THR A 80 16.55 -9.84 -43.00
CA THR A 80 17.12 -10.99 -43.72
C THR A 80 16.08 -12.07 -43.96
N SER A 81 15.24 -12.38 -42.97
CA SER A 81 14.13 -13.34 -43.15
C SER A 81 13.21 -12.91 -44.28
N PHE A 82 12.83 -11.63 -44.31
CA PHE A 82 11.93 -11.09 -45.33
C PHE A 82 12.56 -11.12 -46.73
N VAL A 83 13.83 -10.70 -46.85
CA VAL A 83 14.56 -10.68 -48.14
C VAL A 83 14.75 -12.10 -48.68
N ILE A 84 15.11 -13.07 -47.85
CA ILE A 84 15.29 -14.46 -48.29
C ILE A 84 13.96 -15.06 -48.75
N LEU A 85 12.89 -14.87 -47.98
CA LEU A 85 11.57 -15.39 -48.36
C LEU A 85 11.08 -14.79 -49.68
N LEU A 86 11.21 -13.48 -49.87
CA LEU A 86 10.81 -12.82 -51.12
C LEU A 86 11.71 -13.23 -52.29
N TYR A 87 13.02 -13.38 -52.07
CA TYR A 87 13.96 -13.84 -53.09
C TYR A 87 13.62 -15.26 -53.56
N VAL A 88 13.42 -16.20 -52.64
CA VAL A 88 13.03 -17.57 -52.99
C VAL A 88 11.68 -17.57 -53.71
N PHE A 89 10.72 -16.78 -53.24
CA PHE A 89 9.42 -16.70 -53.91
C PHE A 89 9.53 -16.20 -55.36
N GLU A 90 10.15 -15.03 -55.59
CA GLU A 90 10.18 -14.41 -56.93
C GLU A 90 11.12 -15.13 -57.92
N PHE A 91 12.25 -15.67 -57.45
CA PHE A 91 13.28 -16.24 -58.34
C PHE A 91 13.24 -17.76 -58.42
N VAL A 92 12.51 -18.43 -57.52
CA VAL A 92 12.42 -19.89 -57.48
C VAL A 92 10.97 -20.33 -57.66
N VAL A 93 10.02 -19.80 -56.89
CA VAL A 93 8.61 -20.23 -56.95
C VAL A 93 7.88 -19.71 -58.20
N VAL A 94 7.96 -18.42 -58.50
CA VAL A 94 7.26 -17.79 -59.64
C VAL A 94 7.65 -18.42 -61.00
N PRO A 95 8.92 -18.77 -61.28
CA PRO A 95 9.31 -19.42 -62.53
C PRO A 95 8.72 -20.81 -62.79
N PHE A 96 8.12 -21.48 -61.80
CA PHE A 96 7.45 -22.77 -62.00
C PHE A 96 6.10 -22.65 -62.76
N LEU A 97 5.73 -21.45 -63.22
CA LEU A 97 4.65 -21.13 -64.19
C LEU A 97 3.20 -21.41 -63.74
N GLU A 98 2.96 -21.78 -62.48
CA GLU A 98 1.60 -22.05 -61.99
C GLU A 98 0.93 -20.85 -61.30
N ILE A 99 1.67 -19.78 -61.03
CA ILE A 99 1.17 -18.59 -60.32
C ILE A 99 0.71 -17.52 -61.32
N THR A 100 -0.53 -17.06 -61.18
CA THR A 100 -1.06 -15.98 -61.99
C THR A 100 -0.44 -14.64 -61.60
N ILE A 101 -0.39 -13.71 -62.57
CA ILE A 101 0.12 -12.36 -62.33
C ILE A 101 -0.66 -11.64 -61.21
N TRP A 102 -1.96 -11.92 -61.07
CA TRP A 102 -2.82 -11.32 -60.05
C TRP A 102 -2.55 -11.86 -58.65
N GLU A 103 -2.23 -13.14 -58.52
CA GLU A 103 -1.81 -13.74 -57.25
C GLU A 103 -0.47 -13.15 -56.80
N ASN A 104 0.50 -13.01 -57.71
CA ASN A 104 1.77 -12.36 -57.37
C ASN A 104 1.57 -10.88 -56.97
N TYR A 105 0.77 -10.12 -57.73
CA TYR A 105 0.44 -8.73 -57.36
C TYR A 105 -0.24 -8.62 -56.00
N THR A 106 -1.11 -9.57 -55.65
CA THR A 106 -1.82 -9.58 -54.36
C THR A 106 -0.85 -9.82 -53.21
N LEU A 107 0.08 -10.76 -53.36
CA LEU A 107 1.14 -10.99 -52.37
C LEU A 107 2.02 -9.74 -52.18
N LEU A 108 2.48 -9.15 -53.28
CA LEU A 108 3.32 -7.96 -53.26
C LEU A 108 2.57 -6.74 -52.67
N ALA A 109 1.26 -6.64 -52.85
CA ALA A 109 0.42 -5.60 -52.23
C ALA A 109 0.42 -5.72 -50.69
N PHE A 110 0.22 -6.92 -50.12
CA PHE A 110 0.26 -7.09 -48.66
C PHE A 110 1.64 -6.80 -48.06
N VAL A 111 2.71 -7.17 -48.79
CA VAL A 111 4.09 -6.83 -48.43
C VAL A 111 4.29 -5.32 -48.39
N THR A 112 3.93 -4.63 -49.47
CA THR A 112 4.16 -3.19 -49.62
C THR A 112 3.36 -2.37 -48.61
N ILE A 113 2.12 -2.75 -48.31
CA ILE A 113 1.31 -2.13 -47.24
C ILE A 113 2.04 -2.23 -45.89
N SER A 114 2.48 -3.43 -45.53
CA SER A 114 3.15 -3.69 -44.24
C SER A 114 4.43 -2.87 -44.07
N VAL A 115 5.28 -2.87 -45.10
CA VAL A 115 6.56 -2.14 -45.10
C VAL A 115 6.32 -0.64 -45.08
N SER A 116 5.37 -0.14 -45.86
CA SER A 116 5.04 1.29 -45.92
C SER A 116 4.56 1.83 -44.57
N ILE A 117 3.72 1.06 -43.85
CA ILE A 117 3.25 1.45 -42.51
C ILE A 117 4.41 1.49 -41.52
N ILE A 118 5.30 0.49 -41.54
CA ILE A 118 6.47 0.45 -40.65
C ILE A 118 7.41 1.63 -40.91
N ILE A 119 7.67 1.94 -42.19
CA ILE A 119 8.51 3.10 -42.58
C ILE A 119 7.84 4.40 -42.13
N TYR A 120 6.53 4.55 -42.32
CA TYR A 120 5.76 5.70 -41.88
C TYR A 120 5.89 5.93 -40.35
N ILE A 121 5.71 4.89 -39.54
CA ILE A 121 5.86 4.95 -38.08
C ILE A 121 7.28 5.37 -37.69
N ARG A 122 8.30 4.78 -38.33
CA ARG A 122 9.71 5.13 -38.08
C ARG A 122 10.02 6.59 -38.46
N TYR A 123 9.47 7.07 -39.56
CA TYR A 123 9.64 8.45 -40.02
C TYR A 123 8.99 9.44 -39.04
N ARG A 124 7.71 9.21 -38.66
CA ARG A 124 6.98 10.05 -37.70
C ARG A 124 7.69 10.14 -36.35
N ASN A 125 8.12 9.02 -35.79
CA ASN A 125 8.87 9.00 -34.53
C ASN A 125 10.17 9.82 -34.57
N LYS A 126 10.83 9.89 -35.74
CA LYS A 126 12.04 10.69 -35.92
C LYS A 126 11.72 12.19 -35.98
N CYS A 127 10.63 12.58 -36.63
CA CYS A 127 10.15 13.97 -36.64
C CYS A 127 9.77 14.45 -35.24
N ASP A 128 9.03 13.64 -34.47
CA ASP A 128 8.65 13.98 -33.10
C ASP A 128 9.86 14.13 -32.18
N SER A 129 10.90 13.30 -32.37
CA SER A 129 12.15 13.40 -31.59
C SER A 129 12.93 14.71 -31.85
N LEU A 130 12.78 15.30 -33.04
CA LEU A 130 13.38 16.59 -33.39
C LEU A 130 12.58 17.77 -32.81
N GLU A 131 11.25 17.66 -32.74
CA GLU A 131 10.39 18.68 -32.08
C GLU A 131 10.51 18.66 -30.55
N ILE A 132 10.69 17.49 -29.93
CA ILE A 132 10.83 17.32 -28.47
C ILE A 132 12.08 18.02 -27.92
N VAL A 133 13.17 18.10 -28.69
CA VAL A 133 14.39 18.86 -28.33
C VAL A 133 14.12 20.37 -28.25
N HIS A 134 13.08 20.88 -28.90
CA HIS A 134 12.67 22.28 -28.82
C HIS A 134 11.61 22.55 -27.73
N TYR A 135 10.93 21.52 -27.20
CA TYR A 135 9.73 21.70 -26.36
C TYR A 135 9.87 21.20 -24.90
N GLN A 136 10.94 20.50 -24.52
CA GLN A 136 11.10 19.96 -23.15
C GLN A 136 11.61 20.97 -22.10
N ALA A 137 10.82 22.02 -21.85
CA ALA A 137 10.84 22.78 -20.60
C ALA A 137 9.56 22.60 -19.76
N THR A 138 8.50 21.96 -20.25
CA THR A 138 7.29 21.72 -19.44
C THR A 138 6.51 20.48 -19.88
N LYS A 139 5.97 19.72 -18.91
CA LYS A 139 4.99 18.63 -19.06
C LYS A 139 5.46 17.35 -19.78
N ALA A 140 5.90 16.36 -18.99
CA ALA A 140 5.96 14.97 -19.44
C ALA A 140 4.58 14.32 -19.29
N ASN A 141 3.89 14.04 -20.41
CA ASN A 141 2.64 13.28 -20.42
C ASN A 141 2.61 12.25 -21.58
N SER A 142 2.41 10.98 -21.22
CA SER A 142 1.42 10.04 -21.77
C SER A 142 1.36 9.69 -23.28
N LYS A 143 2.46 9.67 -24.05
CA LYS A 143 2.40 9.22 -25.46
C LYS A 143 3.03 7.87 -25.81
N LEU A 144 4.02 7.38 -25.04
CA LEU A 144 4.73 6.13 -25.36
C LEU A 144 4.00 4.92 -24.78
N LEU A 145 3.64 3.95 -25.63
CA LEU A 145 3.02 2.69 -25.19
C LEU A 145 4.11 1.63 -24.91
N PHE A 146 4.95 1.32 -25.89
CA PHE A 146 6.12 0.44 -25.73
C PHE A 146 7.13 0.60 -26.86
N PHE A 147 8.37 0.12 -26.67
CA PHE A 147 9.38 0.02 -27.72
C PHE A 147 9.36 -1.38 -28.36
N ASN A 148 9.20 -1.47 -29.69
CA ASN A 148 9.25 -2.73 -30.41
C ASN A 148 10.68 -3.02 -30.90
N LYS A 149 11.29 -4.10 -30.40
CA LYS A 149 12.66 -4.50 -30.75
C LYS A 149 12.82 -5.04 -32.18
N TRP A 150 11.81 -5.74 -32.71
CA TRP A 150 11.83 -6.35 -34.04
C TRP A 150 11.81 -5.31 -35.16
N VAL A 151 11.05 -4.25 -34.96
CA VAL A 151 10.95 -3.11 -35.90
C VAL A 151 11.87 -1.95 -35.48
N SER A 152 12.51 -2.04 -34.30
CA SER A 152 13.41 -1.05 -33.71
C SER A 152 12.79 0.36 -33.63
N THR A 153 11.53 0.46 -33.22
CA THR A 153 10.80 1.73 -33.15
C THR A 153 9.83 1.80 -31.98
N ASN A 154 9.56 3.02 -31.50
CA ASN A 154 8.58 3.28 -30.45
C ASN A 154 7.16 3.16 -31.01
N ILE A 155 6.28 2.44 -30.34
CA ILE A 155 4.86 2.40 -30.67
C ILE A 155 4.14 3.33 -29.70
N THR A 156 3.53 4.38 -30.24
CA THR A 156 2.73 5.36 -29.50
C THR A 156 1.25 5.03 -29.62
N ASN A 157 0.42 5.62 -28.75
CA ASN A 157 -1.04 5.47 -28.83
C ASN A 157 -1.60 5.91 -30.19
N GLU A 158 -1.00 6.91 -30.83
CA GLU A 158 -1.44 7.46 -32.11
C GLU A 158 -1.24 6.49 -33.29
N HIS A 159 -0.18 5.67 -33.23
CA HIS A 159 0.18 4.76 -34.32
C HIS A 159 -0.05 3.28 -33.99
N PHE A 160 -0.59 2.97 -32.81
CA PHE A 160 -0.84 1.59 -32.38
C PHE A 160 -1.78 0.82 -33.33
N LYS A 161 -2.87 1.46 -33.79
CA LYS A 161 -3.82 0.83 -34.74
C LYS A 161 -3.17 0.54 -36.10
N LEU A 162 -2.34 1.46 -36.60
CA LEU A 162 -1.57 1.28 -37.82
C LEU A 162 -0.57 0.13 -37.66
N TYR A 163 0.09 0.03 -36.50
CA TYR A 163 0.98 -1.08 -36.19
C TYR A 163 0.24 -2.44 -36.19
N LEU A 164 -0.95 -2.54 -35.61
CA LEU A 164 -1.77 -3.76 -35.70
C LEU A 164 -2.14 -4.12 -37.15
N LEU A 165 -2.50 -3.13 -37.97
CA LEU A 165 -2.79 -3.34 -39.39
C LEU A 165 -1.56 -3.87 -40.14
N SER A 166 -0.36 -3.38 -39.80
CA SER A 166 0.88 -3.91 -40.39
C SER A 166 1.13 -5.38 -40.02
N LEU A 167 0.88 -5.77 -38.76
CA LEU A 167 1.03 -7.17 -38.33
C LEU A 167 0.02 -8.08 -39.05
N PHE A 168 -1.23 -7.64 -39.18
CA PHE A 168 -2.26 -8.37 -39.91
C PHE A 168 -1.87 -8.56 -41.39
N SER A 169 -1.42 -7.48 -42.05
CA SER A 169 -0.99 -7.51 -43.45
C SER A 169 0.21 -8.44 -43.67
N VAL A 170 1.18 -8.50 -42.73
CA VAL A 170 2.29 -9.46 -42.79
C VAL A 170 1.80 -10.90 -42.63
N ILE A 171 0.87 -11.16 -41.71
CA ILE A 171 0.29 -12.50 -41.52
C ILE A 171 -0.41 -12.95 -42.82
N CYS A 172 -1.22 -12.09 -43.44
CA CYS A 172 -1.88 -12.39 -44.71
C CYS A 172 -0.87 -12.68 -45.82
N ALA A 173 0.19 -11.88 -45.95
CA ALA A 173 1.26 -12.12 -46.93
C ALA A 173 1.94 -13.47 -46.72
N LEU A 174 2.30 -13.81 -45.48
CA LEU A 174 3.00 -15.06 -45.18
C LEU A 174 2.12 -16.30 -45.38
N ILE A 175 0.84 -16.24 -44.96
CA ILE A 175 -0.10 -17.36 -45.18
C ILE A 175 -0.34 -17.55 -46.69
N PHE A 176 -0.60 -16.47 -47.42
CA PHE A 176 -0.88 -16.54 -48.85
C PHE A 176 0.35 -16.98 -49.65
N GLY A 177 1.54 -16.46 -49.32
CA GLY A 177 2.79 -16.89 -49.94
C GLY A 177 3.14 -18.35 -49.64
N THR A 178 2.88 -18.82 -48.42
CA THR A 178 3.05 -20.24 -48.05
C THR A 178 2.09 -21.12 -48.86
N TYR A 179 0.82 -20.71 -48.96
CA TYR A 179 -0.19 -21.42 -49.76
C TYR A 179 0.25 -21.55 -51.21
N LEU A 180 0.57 -20.43 -51.88
CA LEU A 180 1.03 -20.45 -53.28
C LEU A 180 2.29 -21.29 -53.47
N SER A 181 3.26 -21.20 -52.54
CA SER A 181 4.51 -21.96 -52.65
C SER A 181 4.25 -23.46 -52.54
N ILE A 182 3.42 -23.90 -51.60
CA ILE A 182 3.15 -25.33 -51.38
C ILE A 182 2.29 -25.91 -52.50
N THR A 183 1.29 -25.17 -52.99
CA THR A 183 0.44 -25.64 -54.09
C THR A 183 1.16 -25.70 -55.43
N THR A 184 2.27 -24.97 -55.59
CA THR A 184 3.09 -24.98 -56.81
C THR A 184 4.10 -26.14 -56.83
N ILE A 185 4.55 -26.63 -55.67
CA ILE A 185 5.66 -27.60 -55.58
C ILE A 185 5.24 -29.01 -55.16
N CYS A 186 4.04 -29.15 -54.61
CA CYS A 186 3.48 -30.45 -54.22
C CYS A 186 2.37 -30.85 -55.18
N HIS A 187 2.11 -32.16 -55.29
CA HIS A 187 0.90 -32.63 -55.95
C HIS A 187 -0.32 -32.14 -55.18
N THR A 188 -1.27 -31.49 -55.86
CA THR A 188 -2.46 -30.94 -55.24
C THR A 188 -3.74 -31.64 -55.68
N THR A 189 -4.69 -31.75 -54.76
CA THR A 189 -6.06 -32.15 -55.04
C THR A 189 -7.01 -30.98 -54.85
N LEU A 190 -8.08 -30.96 -55.64
CA LEU A 190 -9.07 -29.90 -55.61
C LEU A 190 -10.15 -30.27 -54.59
N GLN A 191 -10.18 -29.55 -53.47
CA GLN A 191 -11.14 -29.76 -52.39
C GLN A 191 -12.26 -28.73 -52.51
N PHE A 192 -13.51 -29.19 -52.42
CA PHE A 192 -14.71 -28.33 -52.51
C PHE A 192 -14.85 -27.51 -53.81
N ASP A 193 -14.31 -27.97 -54.93
CA ASP A 193 -14.40 -27.34 -56.27
C ASP A 193 -13.75 -25.94 -56.40
N PHE A 194 -13.12 -25.38 -55.35
CA PHE A 194 -12.44 -24.08 -55.41
C PHE A 194 -11.15 -23.95 -54.59
N LEU A 195 -10.78 -24.93 -53.75
CA LEU A 195 -9.60 -24.86 -52.88
C LEU A 195 -8.57 -25.92 -53.29
N LEU A 196 -7.36 -25.50 -53.67
CA LEU A 196 -6.26 -26.42 -53.94
C LEU A 196 -5.58 -26.82 -52.63
N VAL A 197 -5.43 -28.12 -52.37
CA VAL A 197 -4.79 -28.64 -51.16
C VAL A 197 -3.66 -29.60 -51.55
N PRO A 198 -2.46 -29.48 -50.96
CA PRO A 198 -1.37 -30.42 -51.20
C PRO A 198 -1.73 -31.81 -50.68
N ASP A 199 -1.49 -32.83 -51.51
CA ASP A 199 -1.77 -34.25 -51.26
C ASP A 199 -0.47 -35.05 -51.12
N ASP A 200 0.52 -34.83 -52.00
CA ASP A 200 1.85 -35.46 -51.88
C ASP A 200 2.99 -34.47 -52.16
N CYS A 201 3.98 -34.47 -51.25
CA CYS A 201 5.21 -33.67 -51.34
C CYS A 201 6.46 -34.57 -51.27
N SER A 202 6.37 -35.85 -51.61
CA SER A 202 7.46 -36.82 -51.46
C SER A 202 8.68 -36.51 -52.35
N GLU A 203 8.50 -35.80 -53.47
CA GLU A 203 9.56 -35.55 -54.45
C GLU A 203 10.37 -34.26 -54.24
N ILE A 204 10.00 -33.44 -53.27
CA ILE A 204 10.56 -32.10 -53.05
C ILE A 204 12.08 -32.06 -52.80
N TYR A 205 12.68 -33.18 -52.36
CA TYR A 205 14.12 -33.26 -52.07
C TYR A 205 14.98 -33.78 -53.22
N PHE A 206 14.39 -34.07 -54.39
CA PHE A 206 15.15 -34.47 -55.58
C PHE A 206 15.72 -33.27 -56.36
N ASP A 207 15.13 -32.08 -56.21
CA ASP A 207 15.61 -30.83 -56.81
C ASP A 207 15.83 -29.76 -55.73
N ILE A 208 16.97 -29.08 -55.79
CA ILE A 208 17.35 -28.04 -54.82
C ILE A 208 16.40 -26.84 -54.83
N ASN A 209 15.80 -26.49 -55.97
CA ASN A 209 14.85 -25.40 -56.11
C ASN A 209 13.49 -25.77 -55.48
N LEU A 210 13.03 -27.01 -55.68
CA LEU A 210 11.83 -27.55 -55.00
C LEU A 210 12.06 -27.62 -53.48
N SER A 211 13.24 -28.10 -53.05
CA SER A 211 13.63 -28.17 -51.64
C SER A 211 13.62 -26.79 -50.99
N LEU A 212 14.25 -25.81 -51.64
CA LEU A 212 14.37 -24.45 -51.12
C LEU A 212 13.01 -23.77 -51.00
N SER A 213 12.09 -24.02 -51.94
CA SER A 213 10.72 -23.53 -51.93
C SER A 213 9.89 -24.16 -50.80
N PHE A 214 10.07 -25.45 -50.53
CA PHE A 214 9.38 -26.12 -49.43
C PHE A 214 9.88 -25.64 -48.05
N ILE A 215 11.19 -25.49 -47.90
CA ILE A 215 11.84 -25.02 -46.66
C ILE A 215 11.44 -23.58 -46.35
N SER A 216 11.37 -22.71 -47.37
CA SER A 216 10.92 -21.33 -47.20
C SER A 216 9.45 -21.26 -46.75
N ALA A 217 8.58 -22.13 -47.26
CA ALA A 217 7.18 -22.23 -46.85
C ALA A 217 7.02 -22.71 -45.39
N ILE A 218 7.84 -23.68 -44.95
CA ILE A 218 7.87 -24.13 -43.54
C ILE A 218 8.34 -22.98 -42.63
N TYR A 219 9.42 -22.28 -43.01
CA TYR A 219 9.93 -21.15 -42.23
C TYR A 219 8.92 -20.01 -42.15
N ALA A 220 8.24 -19.68 -43.25
CA ALA A 220 7.15 -18.69 -43.28
C ALA A 220 6.00 -19.08 -42.34
N SER A 221 5.61 -20.37 -42.31
CA SER A 221 4.58 -20.88 -41.40
C SER A 221 4.97 -20.72 -39.92
N MET A 222 6.23 -20.96 -39.56
CA MET A 222 6.74 -20.72 -38.20
C MET A 222 6.66 -19.24 -37.81
N LEU A 223 6.98 -18.33 -38.74
CA LEU A 223 6.84 -16.89 -38.52
C LEU A 223 5.39 -16.47 -38.33
N VAL A 224 4.43 -17.06 -39.08
CA VAL A 224 2.99 -16.81 -38.89
C VAL A 224 2.58 -17.11 -37.45
N VAL A 225 2.98 -18.27 -36.90
CA VAL A 225 2.64 -18.64 -35.51
C VAL A 225 3.19 -17.61 -34.51
N ALA A 226 4.44 -17.17 -34.69
CA ALA A 226 5.08 -16.20 -33.80
C ALA A 226 4.40 -14.82 -33.87
N ILE A 227 4.11 -14.34 -35.07
CA ILE A 227 3.48 -13.02 -35.29
C ILE A 227 2.02 -13.05 -34.84
N LEU A 228 1.31 -14.16 -35.07
CA LEU A 228 -0.07 -14.36 -34.61
C LEU A 228 -0.15 -14.37 -33.08
N TYR A 229 0.77 -15.06 -32.40
CA TYR A 229 0.87 -15.00 -30.93
C TYR A 229 1.08 -13.56 -30.44
N SER A 230 1.97 -12.80 -31.09
CA SER A 230 2.20 -11.39 -30.76
C SER A 230 0.95 -10.53 -31.01
N LEU A 231 0.24 -10.74 -32.12
CA LEU A 231 -0.99 -10.01 -32.43
C LEU A 231 -2.09 -10.30 -31.40
N ILE A 232 -2.31 -11.57 -31.08
CA ILE A 232 -3.30 -12.01 -30.08
C ILE A 232 -2.99 -11.38 -28.71
N ARG A 233 -1.72 -11.45 -28.27
CA ARG A 233 -1.30 -10.82 -27.01
C ARG A 233 -1.61 -9.31 -26.99
N LEU A 234 -1.28 -8.59 -28.06
CA LEU A 234 -1.53 -7.15 -28.15
C LEU A 234 -3.02 -6.80 -28.20
N LEU A 235 -3.85 -7.64 -28.84
CA LEU A 235 -5.30 -7.47 -28.87
C LEU A 235 -5.92 -7.71 -27.49
N PHE A 236 -5.50 -8.75 -26.77
CA PHE A 236 -5.95 -9.02 -25.40
C PHE A 236 -5.58 -7.88 -24.44
N GLU A 237 -4.33 -7.39 -24.48
CA GLU A 237 -3.89 -6.27 -23.65
C GLU A 237 -4.74 -5.01 -23.91
N ASN A 238 -5.16 -4.77 -25.16
CA ASN A 238 -5.90 -3.56 -25.54
C ASN A 238 -7.42 -3.62 -25.23
N VAL A 239 -8.03 -4.81 -25.24
CA VAL A 239 -9.43 -5.01 -24.82
C VAL A 239 -9.61 -4.69 -23.33
N PHE A 240 -8.63 -5.06 -22.49
CA PHE A 240 -8.63 -4.72 -21.06
C PHE A 240 -8.40 -3.23 -20.79
N ILE A 241 -7.58 -2.54 -21.60
CA ILE A 241 -7.35 -1.10 -21.48
C ILE A 241 -8.60 -0.29 -21.88
N SER A 242 -9.33 -0.74 -22.90
CA SER A 242 -10.59 -0.11 -23.33
C SER A 242 -11.66 -0.16 -22.22
N GLN A 243 -11.79 -1.30 -21.53
CA GLN A 243 -12.68 -1.43 -20.37
C GLN A 243 -12.27 -0.49 -19.22
N LYS A 244 -10.97 -0.38 -18.93
CA LYS A 244 -10.44 0.50 -17.87
C LYS A 244 -10.67 1.99 -18.17
N ASN A 245 -10.63 2.41 -19.43
CA ASN A 245 -10.89 3.79 -19.84
C ASN A 245 -12.39 4.13 -19.88
N TYR A 246 -13.27 3.17 -20.20
CA TYR A 246 -14.73 3.36 -20.15
C TYR A 246 -15.22 3.63 -18.72
N TYR A 247 -14.64 2.94 -17.72
CA TYR A 247 -14.94 3.20 -16.29
C TYR A 247 -14.36 4.53 -15.77
N ASN A 248 -13.26 5.02 -16.35
CA ASN A 248 -12.64 6.28 -15.93
C ASN A 248 -13.25 7.53 -16.60
N LEU A 249 -13.87 7.41 -17.78
CA LEU A 249 -14.50 8.55 -18.47
C LEU A 249 -15.86 8.97 -17.89
N HIS A 250 -16.52 8.13 -17.10
CA HIS A 250 -17.81 8.44 -16.50
C HIS A 250 -17.75 9.04 -15.08
N ASN A 251 -16.55 9.22 -14.50
CA ASN A 251 -16.37 9.72 -13.13
C ASN A 251 -15.46 10.97 -13.03
N VAL A 252 -15.41 11.82 -14.06
CA VAL A 252 -14.64 13.09 -13.98
C VAL A 252 -15.58 14.27 -14.22
N GLU A 253 -15.91 14.95 -13.12
CA GLU A 253 -16.47 16.31 -13.12
C GLU A 253 -15.50 17.32 -13.80
N PRO A 254 -16.03 18.39 -14.42
CA PRO A 254 -15.25 19.25 -15.31
C PRO A 254 -14.23 20.15 -14.56
N PRO A 255 -13.12 20.55 -15.23
CA PRO A 255 -12.07 21.35 -14.61
C PRO A 255 -12.47 22.83 -14.52
N PHE A 256 -12.41 23.39 -13.32
CA PHE A 256 -12.45 24.84 -13.10
C PHE A 256 -11.08 25.49 -13.35
N PHE A 257 -11.13 26.59 -14.09
CA PHE A 257 -10.01 27.43 -14.53
C PHE A 257 -9.20 28.04 -13.37
N HIS A 258 -7.87 28.03 -13.49
CA HIS A 258 -6.97 28.87 -12.69
C HIS A 258 -6.40 30.00 -13.58
N ASN A 259 -6.64 31.25 -13.17
CA ASN A 259 -6.01 32.43 -13.73
C ASN A 259 -4.79 32.86 -12.89
N HIS A 260 -3.79 33.34 -13.62
CA HIS A 260 -2.49 33.86 -13.21
C HIS A 260 -2.51 34.97 -12.14
N ALA A 261 -1.45 34.99 -11.31
CA ALA A 261 -0.69 36.21 -11.03
C ALA A 261 0.76 35.87 -10.63
N LYS A 262 1.72 36.60 -11.24
CA LYS A 262 3.17 36.51 -11.07
C LYS A 262 3.68 37.57 -10.09
N ASN A 263 4.82 37.24 -9.46
CA ASN A 263 5.94 38.07 -9.01
C ASN A 263 5.73 39.16 -7.95
N VAL A 264 6.49 39.10 -6.84
CA VAL A 264 7.52 40.08 -6.45
C VAL A 264 8.59 39.36 -5.60
N GLN A 265 9.85 39.74 -5.81
CA GLN A 265 11.09 39.21 -5.24
C GLN A 265 11.80 40.34 -4.47
N SER A 266 12.33 40.12 -3.26
CA SER A 266 13.40 40.97 -2.69
C SER A 266 14.18 40.30 -1.54
N HIS A 267 15.42 39.94 -1.88
CA HIS A 267 16.71 39.86 -1.17
C HIS A 267 16.84 39.94 0.37
N LEU A 268 17.55 38.94 0.95
CA LEU A 268 18.73 39.04 1.85
C LEU A 268 19.32 37.60 2.08
N PRO A 269 20.58 37.42 2.55
CA PRO A 269 21.65 36.62 1.93
C PRO A 269 21.60 35.09 2.18
N PRO A 270 22.35 34.28 1.39
CA PRO A 270 22.31 32.82 1.45
C PRO A 270 23.16 32.31 2.61
N ILE A 271 22.53 31.69 3.59
CA ILE A 271 23.19 30.75 4.49
C ILE A 271 22.60 29.38 4.17
N SER A 272 23.21 28.70 3.21
CA SER A 272 22.93 27.31 2.86
C SER A 272 23.77 26.38 3.75
N PRO A 273 23.17 25.55 4.61
CA PRO A 273 23.85 24.41 5.20
C PRO A 273 23.82 23.20 4.23
N PRO A 274 24.78 22.27 4.36
CA PRO A 274 25.17 21.35 3.29
C PRO A 274 24.27 20.12 3.15
N CYS A 275 23.81 19.85 1.92
CA CYS A 275 23.15 18.60 1.54
C CYS A 275 24.17 17.45 1.47
N ARG A 276 23.82 16.25 1.98
CA ARG A 276 24.68 15.05 1.88
C ARG A 276 23.99 13.83 1.27
N SER A 277 24.83 13.05 0.60
CA SER A 277 24.63 11.75 -0.07
C SER A 277 24.40 10.57 0.89
N PRO A 278 23.85 9.43 0.41
CA PRO A 278 23.81 8.19 1.19
C PRO A 278 25.22 7.60 1.34
N MET A 279 25.57 7.17 2.56
CA MET A 279 26.70 6.26 2.77
C MET A 279 26.25 4.80 2.65
N GLU A 280 27.16 3.95 2.17
CA GLU A 280 27.02 2.51 1.94
C GLU A 280 26.45 1.75 3.14
N GLY A 281 25.21 1.28 3.01
CA GLY A 281 24.67 0.19 3.80
C GLY A 281 23.88 -0.73 2.86
N ASP A 282 24.35 -1.97 2.69
CA ASP A 282 23.79 -2.91 1.71
C ASP A 282 22.26 -3.09 1.87
N VAL A 283 21.52 -2.88 0.79
CA VAL A 283 20.10 -3.25 0.62
C VAL A 283 19.98 -4.76 0.85
N PRO A 284 18.96 -5.26 1.61
CA PRO A 284 18.98 -6.62 2.09
C PRO A 284 18.73 -7.54 0.89
N SER A 285 19.66 -8.45 0.62
CA SER A 285 19.51 -9.37 -0.50
C SER A 285 18.48 -10.45 -0.17
N ALA A 286 17.75 -10.93 -1.18
CA ALA A 286 16.91 -12.10 -1.02
C ALA A 286 17.78 -13.35 -0.83
N SER A 287 17.40 -14.22 0.11
CA SER A 287 18.09 -15.49 0.35
C SER A 287 17.94 -16.44 -0.85
N TYR A 288 16.86 -16.32 -1.61
CA TYR A 288 16.62 -17.10 -2.82
C TYR A 288 17.17 -16.42 -4.08
N THR A 289 17.71 -17.23 -4.99
CA THR A 289 18.05 -16.78 -6.35
C THR A 289 16.76 -16.58 -7.16
N LYS A 290 16.77 -15.66 -8.14
CA LYS A 290 15.59 -15.39 -8.99
C LYS A 290 15.05 -16.67 -9.65
N PHE A 291 15.95 -17.55 -10.10
CA PHE A 291 15.57 -18.83 -10.69
C PHE A 291 14.87 -19.74 -9.68
N SER A 292 15.42 -19.87 -8.46
CA SER A 292 14.81 -20.68 -7.41
C SER A 292 13.43 -20.17 -6.98
N GLU A 293 13.20 -18.85 -6.96
CA GLU A 293 11.89 -18.26 -6.66
C GLU A 293 10.84 -18.60 -7.73
N ILE A 294 11.21 -18.49 -9.00
CA ILE A 294 10.31 -18.80 -10.13
C ILE A 294 9.92 -20.27 -10.10
N ILE A 295 10.89 -21.19 -9.94
CA ILE A 295 10.58 -22.62 -9.88
C ILE A 295 9.67 -22.91 -8.70
N ARG A 296 9.96 -22.39 -7.50
CA ARG A 296 9.13 -22.63 -6.31
C ARG A 296 7.68 -22.19 -6.51
N ARG A 297 7.46 -21.03 -7.12
CA ARG A 297 6.11 -20.50 -7.42
C ARG A 297 5.36 -21.32 -8.47
N SER A 298 6.05 -21.81 -9.49
CA SER A 298 5.43 -22.54 -10.61
C SER A 298 5.35 -24.06 -10.40
N THR A 299 5.97 -24.60 -9.36
CA THR A 299 5.94 -26.04 -9.06
C THR A 299 4.65 -26.42 -8.33
N ASN A 300 4.00 -27.52 -8.72
CA ASN A 300 2.81 -28.04 -8.03
C ASN A 300 3.13 -28.39 -6.55
N GLY A 301 2.18 -28.21 -5.63
CA GLY A 301 2.38 -28.33 -4.18
C GLY A 301 2.98 -29.67 -3.72
N GLN A 302 2.64 -30.79 -4.37
CA GLN A 302 3.25 -32.10 -4.06
C GLN A 302 4.74 -32.17 -4.44
N LEU A 303 5.10 -31.60 -5.60
CA LEU A 303 6.48 -31.53 -6.09
C LEU A 303 7.30 -30.50 -5.31
N GLN A 304 6.67 -29.42 -4.81
CA GLN A 304 7.34 -28.44 -3.95
C GLN A 304 7.89 -29.12 -2.69
N CYS A 305 7.09 -29.98 -2.06
CA CYS A 305 7.47 -30.69 -0.84
C CYS A 305 8.70 -31.58 -1.07
N SER A 306 8.69 -32.41 -2.12
CA SER A 306 9.77 -33.34 -2.42
C SER A 306 11.04 -32.60 -2.86
N MET A 307 10.93 -31.64 -3.77
CA MET A 307 12.09 -30.96 -4.37
C MET A 307 12.78 -29.97 -3.43
N PHE A 308 12.03 -29.34 -2.52
CA PHE A 308 12.57 -28.23 -1.75
C PHE A 308 12.58 -28.40 -0.25
N CYS A 309 11.72 -29.26 0.30
CA CYS A 309 11.66 -29.52 1.72
C CYS A 309 12.21 -30.90 2.11
N GLY A 310 12.31 -31.84 1.17
CA GLY A 310 12.71 -33.24 1.42
C GLY A 310 11.54 -34.20 1.63
N GLY A 311 10.32 -33.78 1.31
CA GLY A 311 9.09 -34.58 1.38
C GLY A 311 8.83 -35.13 2.79
N ARG A 312 8.62 -36.45 2.90
CA ARG A 312 8.41 -37.13 4.20
C ARG A 312 9.59 -36.97 5.17
N LYS A 313 10.80 -36.75 4.66
CA LYS A 313 12.00 -36.48 5.47
C LYS A 313 12.25 -34.98 5.63
N CYS A 314 11.20 -34.16 5.66
CA CYS A 314 11.34 -32.72 5.78
C CYS A 314 12.11 -32.36 7.05
N LYS A 315 13.22 -31.62 6.88
CA LYS A 315 14.08 -31.24 8.00
C LYS A 315 13.40 -30.34 9.01
N TYR A 316 12.40 -29.56 8.62
CA TYR A 316 11.66 -28.67 9.54
C TYR A 316 10.60 -29.39 10.36
N GLU A 317 10.34 -30.67 10.07
CA GLU A 317 9.38 -31.54 10.77
C GLU A 317 10.07 -32.52 11.72
N GLN A 318 11.40 -32.49 11.78
CA GLN A 318 12.22 -33.43 12.55
C GLN A 318 13.26 -32.67 13.35
N SER A 319 13.21 -32.81 14.68
CA SER A 319 14.11 -32.10 15.58
C SER A 319 15.59 -32.50 15.40
N SER A 320 15.86 -33.74 15.03
CA SER A 320 17.21 -34.31 14.90
C SER A 320 18.11 -33.61 13.88
N TYR A 321 17.55 -32.83 12.95
CA TYR A 321 18.32 -32.06 11.98
C TYR A 321 18.90 -30.75 12.52
N TRP A 322 18.47 -30.33 13.72
CA TRP A 322 18.78 -29.02 14.27
C TRP A 322 19.56 -29.11 15.58
N SER A 323 20.51 -28.20 15.73
CA SER A 323 21.33 -28.10 16.94
C SER A 323 20.56 -27.41 18.07
N GLU A 324 21.01 -27.55 19.32
CA GLU A 324 20.32 -26.95 20.48
C GLU A 324 20.13 -25.43 20.37
N LYS A 325 21.10 -24.72 19.75
CA LYS A 325 20.98 -23.27 19.50
C LYS A 325 19.84 -22.89 18.55
N ASP A 326 19.39 -23.82 17.71
CA ASP A 326 18.32 -23.61 16.72
C ASP A 326 16.94 -24.06 17.26
N LYS A 327 16.87 -24.40 18.56
CA LYS A 327 15.71 -25.00 19.23
C LYS A 327 15.38 -24.26 20.53
N ALA A 328 14.92 -23.01 20.41
CA ALA A 328 14.44 -22.23 21.55
C ALA A 328 13.35 -22.95 22.38
N ILE A 329 12.49 -23.70 21.69
CA ILE A 329 11.65 -24.74 22.27
C ILE A 329 12.24 -26.08 21.82
N PRO A 330 12.65 -26.96 22.76
CA PRO A 330 13.09 -28.31 22.42
C PRO A 330 12.10 -29.02 21.48
N GLU A 331 12.60 -29.88 20.62
CA GLU A 331 11.82 -30.59 19.59
C GLU A 331 11.30 -29.75 18.41
N LEU A 332 11.46 -28.42 18.43
CA LEU A 332 11.05 -27.54 17.32
C LEU A 332 12.19 -26.65 16.82
N TYR A 333 12.32 -26.51 15.50
CA TYR A 333 13.17 -25.47 14.89
C TYR A 333 12.59 -24.08 15.17
N SER A 334 13.13 -23.39 16.16
CA SER A 334 12.47 -22.24 16.81
C SER A 334 13.49 -21.26 17.39
N HIS A 335 13.18 -19.97 17.29
CA HIS A 335 14.04 -18.87 17.75
C HIS A 335 13.19 -17.77 18.37
N TRP A 336 13.62 -17.26 19.53
CA TRP A 336 13.08 -16.02 20.09
C TRP A 336 13.61 -14.85 19.25
N ILE A 337 12.72 -14.15 18.56
CA ILE A 337 13.08 -12.94 17.80
C ILE A 337 13.13 -11.75 18.76
N THR A 338 12.09 -11.66 19.59
CA THR A 338 12.02 -10.79 20.76
C THR A 338 11.82 -11.69 21.99
N GLU A 339 11.79 -11.12 23.18
CA GLU A 339 11.57 -11.86 24.42
C GLU A 339 10.15 -12.45 24.53
N ASP A 340 9.21 -11.90 23.74
CA ASP A 340 7.79 -12.25 23.76
C ASP A 340 7.29 -12.86 22.44
N ILE A 341 8.10 -12.85 21.39
CA ILE A 341 7.75 -13.42 20.07
C ILE A 341 8.68 -14.58 19.73
N LEU A 342 8.12 -15.78 19.76
CA LEU A 342 8.75 -17.00 19.26
C LEU A 342 8.41 -17.20 17.77
N ALA A 343 9.41 -17.28 16.91
CA ALA A 343 9.24 -17.74 15.52
C ALA A 343 9.63 -19.22 15.42
N MET A 344 8.74 -20.06 14.92
CA MET A 344 8.96 -21.51 14.89
C MET A 344 8.49 -22.18 13.60
N ALA A 345 9.01 -23.37 13.32
CA ALA A 345 8.40 -24.30 12.37
C ALA A 345 7.07 -24.84 12.93
N ARG A 346 6.17 -25.31 12.06
CA ARG A 346 4.89 -25.87 12.51
C ARG A 346 5.10 -27.09 13.42
N PRO A 347 4.29 -27.27 14.47
CA PRO A 347 4.31 -28.48 15.28
C PRO A 347 3.59 -29.65 14.60
N SER A 348 3.61 -30.82 15.22
CA SER A 348 2.85 -32.00 14.78
C SER A 348 2.11 -32.63 15.96
N ASN A 349 1.09 -33.44 15.68
CA ASN A 349 0.40 -34.22 16.72
C ASN A 349 1.35 -35.11 17.52
N GLU A 350 2.40 -35.64 16.88
CA GLU A 350 3.44 -36.40 17.56
C GLU A 350 4.23 -35.52 18.53
N SER A 351 4.70 -34.35 18.07
CA SER A 351 5.47 -33.46 18.95
C SER A 351 4.65 -32.93 20.13
N ILE A 352 3.35 -32.70 19.92
CA ILE A 352 2.44 -32.28 21.01
C ILE A 352 2.30 -33.36 22.08
N ARG A 353 2.07 -34.62 21.68
CA ARG A 353 1.79 -35.71 22.63
C ARG A 353 3.05 -36.27 23.25
N LYS A 354 4.01 -36.69 22.41
CA LYS A 354 5.20 -37.43 22.83
C LYS A 354 6.19 -36.54 23.58
N HIS A 355 6.29 -35.27 23.17
CA HIS A 355 7.28 -34.33 23.72
C HIS A 355 6.65 -33.27 24.62
N LYS A 356 5.38 -33.44 25.01
CA LYS A 356 4.67 -32.56 25.96
C LYS A 356 4.76 -31.08 25.59
N LEU A 357 4.64 -30.77 24.30
CA LEU A 357 4.86 -29.42 23.77
C LEU A 357 3.98 -28.36 24.44
N ILE A 358 2.75 -28.70 24.80
CA ILE A 358 1.83 -27.79 25.50
C ILE A 358 2.38 -27.40 26.88
N GLU A 359 2.96 -28.35 27.63
CA GLU A 359 3.58 -28.06 28.93
C GLU A 359 4.76 -27.10 28.75
N MET A 360 5.54 -27.27 27.68
CA MET A 360 6.66 -26.39 27.35
C MET A 360 6.20 -25.00 26.96
N PHE A 361 5.13 -24.87 26.19
CA PHE A 361 4.55 -23.58 25.82
C PHE A 361 4.07 -22.83 27.07
N LYS A 362 3.37 -23.53 27.97
CA LYS A 362 2.95 -22.97 29.26
C LYS A 362 4.14 -22.57 30.13
N LYS A 363 5.18 -23.42 30.22
CA LYS A 363 6.41 -23.11 30.96
C LYS A 363 7.10 -21.85 30.43
N ASN A 364 7.04 -21.61 29.12
CA ASN A 364 7.57 -20.41 28.48
C ASN A 364 6.57 -19.25 28.43
N SER A 365 5.43 -19.33 29.13
CA SER A 365 4.38 -18.31 29.15
C SER A 365 3.83 -17.93 27.76
N ILE A 366 3.87 -18.88 26.82
CA ILE A 366 3.25 -18.72 25.49
C ILE A 366 1.75 -18.94 25.65
N GLN A 367 0.99 -17.89 25.39
CA GLN A 367 -0.47 -17.90 25.53
C GLN A 367 -1.20 -17.92 24.19
N THR A 368 -0.54 -17.50 23.10
CA THR A 368 -1.16 -17.42 21.77
C THR A 368 -0.28 -18.07 20.70
N ILE A 369 -0.90 -18.82 19.80
CA ILE A 369 -0.30 -19.36 18.59
C ILE A 369 -0.92 -18.67 17.38
N ILE A 370 -0.08 -18.17 16.47
CA ILE A 370 -0.49 -17.58 15.20
C ILE A 370 0.01 -18.47 14.07
N ASN A 371 -0.92 -19.13 13.40
CA ASN A 371 -0.69 -19.94 12.22
C ASN A 371 -0.92 -19.12 10.96
N LEU A 372 0.05 -19.15 10.04
CA LEU A 372 -0.01 -18.46 8.75
C LEU A 372 -0.31 -19.40 7.57
N GLN A 373 -0.60 -20.67 7.84
CA GLN A 373 -0.78 -21.70 6.81
C GLN A 373 -2.22 -21.80 6.33
N GLU A 374 -2.37 -22.18 5.07
CA GLU A 374 -3.66 -22.65 4.56
C GLU A 374 -3.88 -24.14 4.94
N PRO A 375 -5.11 -24.54 5.31
CA PRO A 375 -5.43 -25.96 5.48
C PRO A 375 -5.08 -26.75 4.21
N GLY A 376 -4.39 -27.88 4.33
CA GLY A 376 -3.92 -28.68 3.21
C GLY A 376 -2.53 -28.33 2.68
N GLU A 377 -1.93 -27.23 3.16
CA GLU A 377 -0.61 -26.77 2.73
C GLU A 377 0.51 -27.71 3.21
N HIS A 378 1.50 -27.96 2.35
CA HIS A 378 2.62 -28.87 2.61
C HIS A 378 2.16 -30.27 3.07
N SER A 379 1.11 -30.82 2.44
CA SER A 379 0.52 -32.13 2.77
C SER A 379 1.49 -33.32 2.59
N SER A 380 2.53 -33.13 1.78
CA SER A 380 3.57 -34.13 1.53
C SER A 380 4.86 -33.91 2.35
N CYS A 381 4.91 -32.89 3.21
CA CYS A 381 6.05 -32.64 4.10
C CYS A 381 5.84 -33.26 5.48
N GLY A 382 6.76 -34.14 5.87
CA GLY A 382 6.74 -34.74 7.20
C GLY A 382 5.51 -35.64 7.47
N PRO A 383 4.94 -35.58 8.69
CA PRO A 383 3.75 -36.35 9.07
C PRO A 383 2.55 -36.07 8.17
N LEU A 384 1.58 -36.99 8.18
CA LEU A 384 0.29 -36.75 7.52
C LEU A 384 -0.46 -35.61 8.20
N LEU A 385 -1.25 -34.87 7.41
CA LEU A 385 -2.14 -33.85 7.94
C LEU A 385 -3.27 -34.50 8.75
N ASP A 386 -3.60 -33.85 9.85
CA ASP A 386 -4.79 -34.09 10.66
C ASP A 386 -6.07 -33.67 9.91
N LYS A 387 -7.23 -34.03 10.45
CA LYS A 387 -8.54 -33.59 9.95
C LYS A 387 -8.67 -32.07 9.92
N SER A 388 -7.95 -31.36 10.79
CA SER A 388 -7.84 -29.90 10.79
C SER A 388 -7.26 -29.33 9.49
N GLY A 389 -6.56 -30.14 8.68
CA GLY A 389 -5.79 -29.70 7.53
C GLY A 389 -4.36 -29.24 7.85
N PHE A 390 -3.92 -29.35 9.10
CA PHE A 390 -2.54 -29.09 9.54
C PHE A 390 -1.88 -30.37 10.06
N THR A 391 -0.58 -30.38 10.32
CA THR A 391 0.13 -31.53 10.93
C THR A 391 -0.27 -31.80 12.39
N TYR A 392 -1.10 -30.93 12.96
CA TYR A 392 -1.61 -31.03 14.32
C TYR A 392 -3.05 -30.55 14.39
N ASP A 393 -3.77 -30.97 15.43
CA ASP A 393 -5.08 -30.43 15.77
C ASP A 393 -4.93 -29.17 16.65
N PRO A 394 -5.29 -27.95 16.18
CA PRO A 394 -5.22 -26.73 16.99
C PRO A 394 -6.05 -26.82 18.28
N LYS A 395 -7.09 -27.66 18.31
CA LYS A 395 -7.94 -27.83 19.48
C LYS A 395 -7.14 -28.33 20.70
N LEU A 396 -6.07 -29.09 20.49
CA LEU A 396 -5.20 -29.55 21.57
C LEU A 396 -4.59 -28.39 22.37
N PHE A 397 -4.29 -27.26 21.72
CA PHE A 397 -3.82 -26.05 22.38
C PHE A 397 -4.98 -25.26 23.02
N MET A 398 -6.08 -25.09 22.29
CA MET A 398 -7.26 -24.32 22.75
C MET A 398 -7.89 -24.93 24.00
N ASP A 399 -8.02 -26.25 24.07
CA ASP A 399 -8.53 -26.99 25.25
C ASP A 399 -7.65 -26.78 26.50
N LYS A 400 -6.43 -26.28 26.32
CA LYS A 400 -5.48 -25.96 27.38
C LYS A 400 -5.29 -24.46 27.59
N GLN A 401 -6.23 -23.64 27.09
CA GLN A 401 -6.25 -22.18 27.20
C GLN A 401 -5.06 -21.49 26.52
N ILE A 402 -4.55 -22.07 25.44
CA ILE A 402 -3.65 -21.38 24.52
C ILE A 402 -4.48 -20.96 23.31
N TYR A 403 -4.59 -19.65 23.11
CA TYR A 403 -5.36 -19.07 22.00
C TYR A 403 -4.73 -19.41 20.65
N PHE A 404 -5.56 -19.55 19.64
CA PHE A 404 -5.13 -19.91 18.29
C PHE A 404 -5.76 -18.99 17.26
N TYR A 405 -4.91 -18.29 16.50
CA TYR A 405 -5.32 -17.48 15.35
C TYR A 405 -4.79 -18.10 14.07
N ASN A 406 -5.66 -18.26 13.06
CA ASN A 406 -5.27 -18.76 11.75
C ASN A 406 -5.47 -17.68 10.68
N PHE A 407 -4.38 -17.07 10.24
CA PHE A 407 -4.39 -16.16 9.10
C PHE A 407 -3.97 -16.92 7.84
N LYS A 408 -4.95 -17.22 6.99
CA LYS A 408 -4.70 -17.90 5.72
C LYS A 408 -3.81 -17.02 4.85
N TRP A 409 -2.57 -17.44 4.65
CA TRP A 409 -1.62 -16.76 3.77
C TRP A 409 -0.94 -17.80 2.89
N LYS A 410 -1.41 -17.92 1.64
CA LYS A 410 -0.88 -18.85 0.65
C LYS A 410 0.64 -18.76 0.50
N ASP A 411 1.31 -19.91 0.43
CA ASP A 411 2.77 -19.97 0.41
C ASP A 411 3.33 -19.34 -0.88
N TYR A 412 4.39 -18.53 -0.72
CA TYR A 412 5.07 -17.78 -1.80
C TYR A 412 4.29 -16.65 -2.51
N ASP A 413 3.02 -16.44 -2.16
CA ASP A 413 2.18 -15.36 -2.67
C ASP A 413 2.43 -14.02 -1.96
N GLY A 414 2.05 -12.93 -2.65
CA GLY A 414 2.08 -11.58 -2.09
C GLY A 414 1.01 -11.38 -1.01
N ILE A 415 1.17 -10.33 -0.20
CA ILE A 415 0.17 -9.91 0.79
C ILE A 415 -0.09 -8.41 0.62
N SER A 416 -1.35 -7.98 0.78
CA SER A 416 -1.67 -6.55 0.80
C SER A 416 -1.20 -5.89 2.09
N GLU A 417 -0.92 -4.59 2.02
CA GLU A 417 -0.46 -3.81 3.17
C GLU A 417 -1.53 -3.76 4.28
N SER A 418 -2.81 -3.73 3.90
CA SER A 418 -3.96 -3.79 4.81
C SER A 418 -4.05 -5.11 5.57
N SER A 419 -3.97 -6.24 4.87
CA SER A 419 -4.05 -7.57 5.51
C SER A 419 -2.88 -7.79 6.48
N LEU A 420 -1.70 -7.29 6.11
CA LEU A 420 -0.52 -7.35 6.96
C LEU A 420 -0.69 -6.46 8.20
N LEU A 421 -1.27 -5.27 8.06
CA LEU A 421 -1.58 -4.37 9.17
C LEU A 421 -2.57 -5.00 10.16
N ASP A 422 -3.63 -5.65 9.66
CA ASP A 422 -4.62 -6.31 10.51
C ASP A 422 -4.00 -7.45 11.33
N MET A 423 -3.15 -8.27 10.71
CA MET A 423 -2.40 -9.30 11.44
C MET A 423 -1.46 -8.69 12.49
N VAL A 424 -0.78 -7.59 12.17
CA VAL A 424 0.10 -6.88 13.12
C VAL A 424 -0.68 -6.31 14.31
N LYS A 425 -1.90 -5.81 14.09
CA LYS A 425 -2.79 -5.38 15.18
C LYS A 425 -3.18 -6.53 16.08
N VAL A 426 -3.46 -7.72 15.52
CA VAL A 426 -3.74 -8.92 16.31
C VAL A 426 -2.49 -9.40 17.07
N VAL A 427 -1.31 -9.36 16.44
CA VAL A 427 -0.02 -9.64 17.11
C VAL A 427 0.16 -8.70 18.31
N THR A 428 -0.06 -7.41 18.12
CA THR A 428 0.08 -6.39 19.18
C THR A 428 -0.91 -6.62 20.32
N PHE A 429 -2.17 -6.95 19.99
CA PHE A 429 -3.17 -7.33 20.98
C PHE A 429 -2.78 -8.62 21.73
N ALA A 430 -2.39 -9.67 21.02
CA ALA A 430 -2.03 -10.96 21.63
C ALA A 430 -0.84 -10.82 22.59
N LEU A 431 0.14 -9.97 22.26
CA LEU A 431 1.27 -9.65 23.14
C LEU A 431 0.86 -8.92 24.42
N SER A 432 -0.26 -8.20 24.43
CA SER A 432 -0.81 -7.61 25.66
C SER A 432 -1.36 -8.66 26.63
N GLN A 433 -1.67 -9.86 26.14
CA GLN A 433 -2.20 -10.96 26.95
C GLN A 433 -1.07 -11.87 27.44
N GLY A 434 -0.07 -12.13 26.60
CA GLY A 434 1.10 -12.95 26.96
C GLY A 434 2.01 -13.19 25.75
N LYS A 435 3.00 -14.08 25.90
CA LYS A 435 3.94 -14.37 24.81
C LYS A 435 3.24 -15.11 23.68
N ILE A 436 3.74 -14.92 22.46
CA ILE A 436 3.15 -15.49 21.26
C ILE A 436 4.14 -16.38 20.52
N ALA A 437 3.61 -17.40 19.83
CA ALA A 437 4.36 -18.23 18.90
C ALA A 437 3.77 -18.10 17.49
N ILE A 438 4.59 -17.71 16.52
CA ILE A 438 4.18 -17.51 15.13
C ILE A 438 4.84 -18.56 14.25
N HIS A 439 4.08 -19.20 13.37
CA HIS A 439 4.61 -20.16 12.43
C HIS A 439 3.94 -20.12 11.06
N CYS A 440 4.68 -20.57 10.05
CA CYS A 440 4.15 -21.04 8.77
C CYS A 440 4.56 -22.51 8.63
N HIS A 441 5.07 -22.98 7.49
CA HIS A 441 5.69 -24.31 7.43
C HIS A 441 7.04 -24.34 8.16
N ALA A 442 8.09 -23.74 7.58
CA ALA A 442 9.43 -23.68 8.17
C ALA A 442 9.62 -22.53 9.19
N GLY A 443 8.67 -21.60 9.26
CA GLY A 443 8.76 -20.42 10.11
C GLY A 443 9.77 -19.37 9.64
N LEU A 444 10.10 -19.29 8.35
CA LEU A 444 11.15 -18.39 7.82
C LEU A 444 10.60 -17.26 6.93
N GLY A 445 9.78 -17.59 5.93
CA GLY A 445 9.23 -16.63 4.97
C GLY A 445 8.13 -15.75 5.57
N ARG A 446 6.88 -16.22 5.51
CA ARG A 446 5.68 -15.51 6.03
C ARG A 446 5.81 -15.09 7.49
N THR A 447 6.32 -15.99 8.34
CA THR A 447 6.62 -15.69 9.75
C THR A 447 7.60 -14.54 9.89
N GLY A 448 8.70 -14.55 9.12
CA GLY A 448 9.68 -13.47 9.16
C GLY A 448 9.11 -12.13 8.70
N VAL A 449 8.25 -12.13 7.68
CA VAL A 449 7.56 -10.92 7.21
C VAL A 449 6.62 -10.39 8.29
N LEU A 450 5.74 -11.21 8.87
CA LEU A 450 4.83 -10.73 9.90
C LEU A 450 5.57 -10.17 11.13
N VAL A 451 6.64 -10.84 11.57
CA VAL A 451 7.45 -10.34 12.68
C VAL A 451 8.16 -9.04 12.32
N ALA A 452 8.75 -8.92 11.13
CA ALA A 452 9.37 -7.67 10.68
C ALA A 452 8.34 -6.53 10.55
N SER A 453 7.14 -6.81 10.03
CA SER A 453 6.04 -5.84 9.97
C SER A 453 5.62 -5.37 11.35
N TYR A 454 5.53 -6.27 12.33
CA TYR A 454 5.30 -5.89 13.73
C TYR A 454 6.40 -4.95 14.24
N LEU A 455 7.68 -5.24 13.97
CA LEU A 455 8.77 -4.37 14.40
C LEU A 455 8.68 -2.97 13.78
N ILE A 456 8.40 -2.88 12.47
CA ILE A 456 8.21 -1.60 11.77
C ILE A 456 7.02 -0.83 12.37
N TYR A 457 5.92 -1.51 12.64
CA TYR A 457 4.70 -0.89 13.19
C TYR A 457 4.89 -0.40 14.63
N THR A 458 5.47 -1.22 15.49
CA THR A 458 5.61 -0.93 16.92
C THR A 458 6.79 0.00 17.21
N TYR A 459 7.95 -0.29 16.61
CA TYR A 459 9.20 0.43 16.90
C TYR A 459 9.51 1.54 15.88
N ARG A 460 8.71 1.68 14.82
CA ARG A 460 8.88 2.69 13.76
C ARG A 460 10.23 2.65 13.04
N CYS A 461 10.95 1.53 13.15
CA CYS A 461 12.22 1.34 12.48
C CYS A 461 12.04 1.17 10.97
N GLN A 462 13.11 1.44 10.21
CA GLN A 462 13.09 1.21 8.78
C GLN A 462 12.91 -0.28 8.44
N ALA A 463 12.28 -0.57 7.30
CA ALA A 463 12.12 -1.95 6.81
C ALA A 463 13.46 -2.69 6.73
N GLN A 464 14.53 -1.97 6.40
CA GLN A 464 15.89 -2.51 6.33
C GLN A 464 16.37 -3.06 7.67
N SER A 465 16.24 -2.24 8.71
CA SER A 465 16.66 -2.55 10.06
C SER A 465 15.87 -3.72 10.62
N ALA A 466 14.55 -3.75 10.39
CA ALA A 466 13.68 -4.87 10.77
C ALA A 466 14.10 -6.19 10.08
N ILE A 467 14.37 -6.17 8.77
CA ILE A 467 14.81 -7.37 8.03
C ILE A 467 16.14 -7.89 8.59
N LYS A 468 17.12 -6.99 8.80
CA LYS A 468 18.43 -7.34 9.37
C LYS A 468 18.27 -7.94 10.77
N PHE A 469 17.49 -7.31 11.63
CA PHE A 469 17.23 -7.77 12.99
C PHE A 469 16.62 -9.18 13.02
N VAL A 470 15.56 -9.41 12.24
CA VAL A 470 14.91 -10.73 12.15
C VAL A 470 15.89 -11.79 11.64
N ARG A 471 16.74 -11.46 10.65
CA ARG A 471 17.75 -12.40 10.12
C ARG A 471 18.89 -12.67 11.09
N MET A 472 19.29 -11.70 11.91
CA MET A 472 20.26 -11.89 12.98
C MET A 472 19.73 -12.87 14.03
N LYS A 473 18.46 -12.74 14.42
CA LYS A 473 17.83 -13.62 15.43
C LYS A 473 17.43 -14.97 14.87
N ARG A 474 17.01 -15.04 13.60
CA ARG A 474 16.62 -16.26 12.90
C ARG A 474 17.18 -16.26 11.48
N PRO A 475 18.36 -16.84 11.26
CA PRO A 475 19.04 -16.87 9.97
C PRO A 475 18.15 -17.38 8.84
N ASN A 476 18.34 -16.82 7.64
CA ASN A 476 17.58 -17.15 6.43
C ASN A 476 16.07 -16.83 6.47
N SER A 477 15.62 -15.97 7.38
CA SER A 477 14.25 -15.43 7.37
C SER A 477 14.06 -14.40 6.26
N ILE A 478 12.82 -14.22 5.80
CA ILE A 478 12.42 -13.27 4.74
C ILE A 478 13.19 -13.59 3.45
N GLN A 479 12.74 -14.64 2.78
CA GLN A 479 13.56 -15.41 1.85
C GLN A 479 13.48 -14.91 0.41
N SER A 480 12.34 -14.34 0.00
CA SER A 480 12.11 -13.92 -1.38
C SER A 480 12.16 -12.41 -1.58
N ARG A 481 12.44 -11.97 -2.81
CA ARG A 481 12.35 -10.55 -3.20
C ARG A 481 10.96 -9.96 -2.97
N GLY A 482 9.92 -10.74 -3.26
CA GLY A 482 8.53 -10.32 -3.04
C GLY A 482 8.22 -10.05 -1.57
N GLN A 483 8.78 -10.84 -0.65
CA GLN A 483 8.63 -10.63 0.79
C GLN A 483 9.36 -9.37 1.27
N ILE A 484 10.57 -9.12 0.77
CA ILE A 484 11.31 -7.88 1.06
C ILE A 484 10.50 -6.68 0.54
N LEU A 485 10.03 -6.73 -0.70
CA LEU A 485 9.23 -5.66 -1.28
C LEU A 485 7.94 -5.41 -0.49
N ALA A 486 7.26 -6.47 -0.02
CA ALA A 486 6.08 -6.34 0.83
C ALA A 486 6.37 -5.55 2.11
N LEU A 487 7.55 -5.73 2.74
CA LEU A 487 7.95 -4.96 3.92
C LEU A 487 8.20 -3.49 3.61
N PHE A 488 8.84 -3.18 2.47
CA PHE A 488 9.02 -1.79 2.04
C PHE A 488 7.68 -1.12 1.70
N LYS A 489 6.78 -1.82 0.99
CA LYS A 489 5.43 -1.32 0.70
C LYS A 489 4.63 -1.10 1.98
N PHE A 490 4.69 -2.04 2.93
CA PHE A 490 4.07 -1.91 4.24
C PHE A 490 4.60 -0.72 5.04
N ALA A 491 5.93 -0.55 5.11
CA ALA A 491 6.54 0.59 5.79
C ALA A 491 6.10 1.93 5.18
N ASN A 492 6.09 2.02 3.84
CA ASN A 492 5.63 3.21 3.13
C ASN A 492 4.13 3.48 3.34
N HIS A 493 3.32 2.44 3.49
CA HIS A 493 1.89 2.55 3.75
C HIS A 493 1.60 3.14 5.15
N ILE A 494 2.34 2.70 6.17
CA ILE A 494 2.08 3.14 7.56
C ILE A 494 2.86 4.38 7.98
N SER A 495 4.00 4.68 7.34
CA SER A 495 4.88 5.80 7.71
C SER A 495 4.15 7.16 7.78
N PRO A 496 3.30 7.54 6.80
CA PRO A 496 2.52 8.77 6.89
C PRO A 496 1.59 8.80 8.10
N CYS A 497 1.15 7.64 8.61
CA CYS A 497 0.23 7.57 9.74
C CYS A 497 0.90 7.92 11.07
N PHE A 498 2.23 7.84 11.17
CA PHE A 498 2.99 8.19 12.38
C PHE A 498 3.15 9.70 12.58
N ILE A 499 2.88 10.51 11.55
CA ILE A 499 3.07 11.97 11.62
C ILE A 499 1.94 12.63 12.40
N VAL A 500 2.28 13.11 13.60
CA VAL A 500 1.40 13.81 14.54
C VAL A 500 1.53 15.32 14.39
N PHE A 501 2.76 15.83 14.33
CA PHE A 501 3.08 17.24 14.15
C PHE A 501 3.63 17.49 12.74
N LYS A 502 3.12 18.51 12.05
CA LYS A 502 3.62 18.87 10.71
C LYS A 502 5.04 19.45 10.83
N SER A 503 5.98 18.90 10.07
CA SER A 503 7.37 19.35 9.99
C SER A 503 7.73 19.82 8.57
N ALA A 504 8.87 20.51 8.42
CA ALA A 504 9.39 20.93 7.12
C ALA A 504 9.59 19.75 6.15
N SER A 505 9.90 18.56 6.67
CA SER A 505 10.06 17.31 5.91
C SER A 505 8.73 16.70 5.46
N SER A 506 7.60 17.05 6.09
CA SER A 506 6.27 16.50 5.80
C SER A 506 5.36 17.47 5.05
N LYS A 507 5.91 18.45 4.33
CA LYS A 507 5.14 19.50 3.61
C LYS A 507 4.08 18.97 2.64
N LYS A 508 4.29 17.78 2.08
CA LYS A 508 3.37 17.13 1.13
C LYS A 508 2.13 16.52 1.80
N ILE A 509 2.14 16.32 3.12
CA ILE A 509 1.00 15.78 3.86
C ILE A 509 0.04 16.93 4.14
N HIS A 510 -1.17 16.82 3.60
CA HIS A 510 -2.26 17.71 3.93
C HIS A 510 -2.81 17.34 5.32
N VAL A 511 -2.88 18.30 6.23
CA VAL A 511 -3.26 18.05 7.61
C VAL A 511 -4.58 18.79 7.88
N THR A 512 -5.69 18.05 7.80
CA THR A 512 -6.98 18.44 8.41
C THR A 512 -7.26 17.53 9.59
N LEU A 513 -8.22 17.90 10.45
CA LEU A 513 -8.65 17.03 11.55
C LEU A 513 -9.16 15.67 11.04
N THR A 514 -9.93 15.66 9.96
CA THR A 514 -10.49 14.44 9.36
C THR A 514 -9.37 13.53 8.85
N GLU A 515 -8.40 14.08 8.13
CA GLU A 515 -7.27 13.30 7.59
C GLU A 515 -6.36 12.80 8.71
N PHE A 516 -6.12 13.62 9.74
CA PHE A 516 -5.38 13.20 10.93
C PHE A 516 -6.07 12.03 11.63
N LEU A 517 -7.37 12.11 11.91
CA LEU A 517 -8.11 11.06 12.60
C LEU A 517 -8.25 9.80 11.73
N HIS A 518 -8.35 9.95 10.42
CA HIS A 518 -8.30 8.79 9.50
C HIS A 518 -6.98 8.03 9.64
N ARG A 519 -5.84 8.72 9.53
CA ARG A 519 -4.51 8.13 9.73
C ARG A 519 -4.32 7.52 11.12
N GLN A 520 -4.81 8.20 12.17
CA GLN A 520 -4.78 7.67 13.53
C GLN A 520 -5.56 6.35 13.62
N ARG A 521 -6.80 6.28 13.09
CA ARG A 521 -7.63 5.07 13.12
C ARG A 521 -6.97 3.88 12.40
N ILE A 522 -6.19 4.14 11.35
CA ILE A 522 -5.40 3.10 10.67
C ILE A 522 -4.41 2.46 11.64
N LEU A 523 -3.77 3.23 12.53
CA LEU A 523 -2.84 2.69 13.51
C LEU A 523 -3.53 2.10 14.73
N LEU A 524 -4.56 2.74 15.27
CA LEU A 524 -5.20 2.30 16.51
C LEU A 524 -5.90 0.94 16.36
N HIS A 525 -6.00 0.20 17.46
CA HIS A 525 -6.70 -1.08 17.56
C HIS A 525 -7.20 -1.34 18.99
N GLY A 526 -8.02 -2.38 19.16
CA GLY A 526 -8.54 -2.79 20.47
C GLY A 526 -9.34 -1.69 21.19
N GLU A 527 -9.13 -1.59 22.49
CA GLU A 527 -9.80 -0.61 23.36
C GLU A 527 -9.41 0.84 23.03
N GLU A 528 -8.14 1.07 22.70
CA GLU A 528 -7.64 2.39 22.32
C GLU A 528 -8.39 2.97 21.12
N LEU A 529 -8.62 2.14 20.07
CA LEU A 529 -9.41 2.56 18.92
C LEU A 529 -10.86 2.86 19.30
N ARG A 530 -11.47 2.11 20.23
CA ARG A 530 -12.85 2.35 20.64
C ARG A 530 -13.01 3.70 21.32
N ILE A 531 -12.08 4.07 22.21
CA ILE A 531 -12.09 5.35 22.91
C ILE A 531 -11.71 6.50 21.97
N LEU A 532 -10.64 6.33 21.19
CA LEU A 532 -10.00 7.42 20.43
C LEU A 532 -10.36 7.41 18.95
N ARG A 533 -11.45 6.74 18.56
CA ARG A 533 -11.91 6.66 17.15
C ARG A 533 -12.09 8.03 16.51
N TYR A 534 -12.59 8.99 17.29
CA TYR A 534 -12.91 10.35 16.84
C TYR A 534 -12.26 11.43 17.69
N ILE A 535 -11.39 11.05 18.63
CA ILE A 535 -10.70 11.96 19.53
C ILE A 535 -9.19 11.88 19.23
N PRO A 536 -8.53 13.01 18.93
CA PRO A 536 -7.10 13.00 18.66
C PRO A 536 -6.31 12.50 19.89
N LYS A 537 -5.51 11.45 19.72
CA LYS A 537 -4.77 10.81 20.81
C LYS A 537 -3.85 11.79 21.54
N ILE A 538 -3.16 12.65 20.79
CA ILE A 538 -2.27 13.69 21.34
C ILE A 538 -3.03 14.69 22.23
N VAL A 539 -4.21 15.14 21.79
CA VAL A 539 -5.08 16.03 22.56
C VAL A 539 -5.59 15.32 23.81
N PHE A 540 -6.06 14.08 23.66
CA PHE A 540 -6.54 13.27 24.76
C PHE A 540 -5.49 13.16 25.87
N ILE A 541 -4.28 12.73 25.52
CA ILE A 541 -3.17 12.55 26.46
C ILE A 541 -2.88 13.84 27.21
N ILE A 542 -2.64 14.93 26.50
CA ILE A 542 -2.24 16.19 27.13
C ILE A 542 -3.34 16.70 28.06
N CYS A 543 -4.60 16.68 27.62
CA CYS A 543 -5.75 17.08 28.43
C CYS A 543 -5.88 16.23 29.71
N GLU A 544 -5.75 14.90 29.62
CA GLU A 544 -5.83 14.04 30.81
C GLU A 544 -4.67 14.27 31.78
N LYS A 545 -3.47 14.59 31.29
CA LYS A 545 -2.33 14.95 32.15
C LYS A 545 -2.55 16.28 32.85
N LEU A 546 -3.06 17.30 32.16
CA LEU A 546 -3.38 18.59 32.78
C LEU A 546 -4.48 18.45 33.86
N ILE A 547 -5.50 17.61 33.62
CA ILE A 547 -6.53 17.27 34.63
C ILE A 547 -5.89 16.64 35.86
N LYS A 548 -4.97 15.69 35.67
CA LYS A 548 -4.25 15.05 36.77
C LYS A 548 -3.38 15.99 37.58
N ILE A 549 -2.63 16.86 36.89
CA ILE A 549 -1.79 17.87 37.54
C ILE A 549 -2.66 18.81 38.38
N ALA A 550 -3.87 19.14 37.91
CA ALA A 550 -4.87 19.90 38.66
C ALA A 550 -5.52 19.13 39.84
N GLY A 551 -5.10 17.89 40.12
CA GLY A 551 -5.65 17.05 41.18
C GLY A 551 -7.07 16.53 40.92
N LYS A 552 -7.51 16.51 39.66
CA LYS A 552 -8.84 16.05 39.25
C LYS A 552 -8.79 14.63 38.68
N SER A 553 -9.93 13.95 38.67
CA SER A 553 -10.04 12.57 38.18
C SER A 553 -10.01 12.50 36.64
N SER A 554 -9.16 11.61 36.11
CA SER A 554 -9.05 11.35 34.68
C SER A 554 -10.27 10.57 34.15
N LEU A 555 -10.56 10.68 32.85
CA LEU A 555 -11.64 9.97 32.18
C LEU A 555 -11.45 8.45 32.29
N LEU A 556 -10.21 7.98 32.12
CA LEU A 556 -9.90 6.55 32.21
C LEU A 556 -10.13 6.00 33.61
N THR A 557 -9.81 6.79 34.65
CA THR A 557 -10.06 6.39 36.04
C THR A 557 -11.57 6.26 36.31
N LEU A 558 -12.39 7.14 35.73
CA LEU A 558 -13.85 7.03 35.83
C LEU A 558 -14.36 5.78 35.10
N LEU A 559 -13.84 5.52 33.90
CA LEU A 559 -14.18 4.35 33.09
C LEU A 559 -13.78 3.01 33.73
N GLU A 560 -12.68 2.95 34.48
CA GLU A 560 -12.24 1.71 35.16
C GLU A 560 -13.11 1.37 36.38
N ASN A 561 -13.74 2.37 37.01
CA ASN A 561 -14.61 2.16 38.17
C ASN A 561 -16.03 1.71 37.76
N GLU A 562 -16.47 2.06 36.55
CA GLU A 562 -17.72 1.57 35.96
C GLU A 562 -17.42 0.29 35.16
N ASN A 563 -17.69 -0.88 35.76
CA ASN A 563 -17.42 -2.22 35.19
C ASN A 563 -18.14 -2.56 33.85
N HIS A 564 -18.59 -1.56 33.10
CA HIS A 564 -19.19 -1.71 31.77
C HIS A 564 -18.67 -0.63 30.82
N PHE A 565 -17.89 -1.07 29.82
CA PHE A 565 -17.66 -0.30 28.59
C PHE A 565 -18.96 -0.26 27.79
N ASP A 566 -19.91 0.56 28.21
CA ASP A 566 -21.13 0.78 27.44
C ASP A 566 -20.92 1.90 26.41
N GLU A 567 -21.63 1.83 25.28
CA GLU A 567 -21.58 2.84 24.21
C GLU A 567 -22.09 4.24 24.68
N SER A 568 -22.49 4.37 25.95
CA SER A 568 -23.10 5.54 26.60
C SER A 568 -22.14 6.71 26.81
N TYR A 569 -20.82 6.50 26.79
CA TYR A 569 -19.83 7.57 27.04
C TYR A 569 -19.77 8.63 25.94
N ASN A 570 -20.42 8.37 24.81
CA ASN A 570 -20.50 9.28 23.71
C ASN A 570 -21.80 10.09 23.79
N PHE A 571 -21.82 11.13 24.62
CA PHE A 571 -23.03 11.94 24.84
C PHE A 571 -23.59 12.48 23.55
N THR A 572 -22.77 12.93 22.60
CA THR A 572 -23.37 13.41 21.35
C THR A 572 -24.12 12.28 20.64
N GLN A 573 -23.64 11.03 20.70
CA GLN A 573 -24.39 9.89 20.17
C GLN A 573 -25.67 9.61 20.99
N THR A 574 -25.59 9.59 22.32
CA THR A 574 -26.73 9.39 23.23
C THR A 574 -27.79 10.50 23.08
N TYR A 575 -27.38 11.76 23.17
CA TYR A 575 -28.21 12.95 23.00
C TYR A 575 -28.89 12.98 21.62
N LEU A 576 -28.17 12.65 20.54
CA LEU A 576 -28.76 12.60 19.21
C LEU A 576 -29.73 11.43 19.03
N SER A 577 -29.46 10.29 19.66
CA SER A 577 -30.40 9.16 19.67
C SER A 577 -31.69 9.50 20.43
N ASN A 578 -31.58 10.17 21.58
CA ASN A 578 -32.71 10.58 22.40
C ASN A 578 -33.54 11.69 21.74
N THR A 579 -32.90 12.70 21.14
CA THR A 579 -33.60 13.77 20.40
C THR A 579 -34.30 13.24 19.14
N LYS A 580 -33.70 12.28 18.42
CA LYS A 580 -34.39 11.57 17.34
C LYS A 580 -35.59 10.78 17.86
N ARG A 581 -35.42 10.01 18.94
CA ARG A 581 -36.53 9.28 19.61
C ARG A 581 -37.66 10.23 20.03
N LEU A 582 -37.33 11.34 20.69
CA LEU A 582 -38.29 12.38 21.09
C LEU A 582 -38.99 13.00 19.87
N SER A 583 -38.27 13.29 18.78
CA SER A 583 -38.88 13.82 17.55
C SER A 583 -39.83 12.82 16.88
N ILE A 584 -39.56 11.52 17.00
CA ILE A 584 -40.43 10.45 16.50
C ILE A 584 -41.65 10.31 17.42
N ILE A 585 -41.47 10.28 18.74
CA ILE A 585 -42.56 10.22 19.73
C ILE A 585 -43.48 11.43 19.61
N VAL A 586 -42.94 12.63 19.44
CA VAL A 586 -43.72 13.87 19.24
C VAL A 586 -44.47 13.82 17.90
N ASN A 587 -43.84 13.39 16.80
CA ASN A 587 -44.53 13.21 15.51
C ASN A 587 -45.63 12.13 15.56
N LEU A 588 -45.47 11.09 16.38
CA LEU A 588 -46.48 10.04 16.59
C LEU A 588 -47.64 10.55 17.46
N ASN A 589 -47.35 11.37 18.47
CA ASN A 589 -48.36 12.04 19.30
C ASN A 589 -49.12 13.13 18.53
N GLU A 590 -48.46 13.88 17.65
CA GLU A 590 -49.12 14.85 16.75
C GLU A 590 -50.01 14.17 15.71
N LYS A 591 -49.70 12.92 15.32
CA LYS A 591 -50.55 12.10 14.44
C LYS A 591 -51.71 11.40 15.16
N LYS A 592 -51.70 11.28 16.49
CA LYS A 592 -52.78 10.66 17.28
C LYS A 592 -53.34 11.64 18.31
N ASN A 593 -54.36 12.39 17.92
CA ASN A 593 -55.34 12.95 18.87
C ASN A 593 -56.22 11.81 19.40
N LEU A 594 -55.77 11.06 20.40
CA LEU A 594 -56.59 10.07 21.12
C LEU A 594 -56.33 10.11 22.64
N THR A 595 -57.38 9.84 23.41
CA THR A 595 -57.50 10.07 24.86
C THR A 595 -56.63 9.16 25.74
N ASN A 596 -56.31 9.64 26.95
CA ASN A 596 -55.43 9.03 27.99
C ASN A 596 -55.69 7.55 28.34
N GLN A 597 -56.77 6.94 27.86
CA GLN A 597 -57.15 5.55 28.16
C GLN A 597 -56.57 4.53 27.16
N GLU A 598 -56.02 4.98 26.03
CA GLU A 598 -55.31 4.12 25.05
C GLU A 598 -53.79 4.10 25.26
N LEU A 599 -53.24 5.01 26.08
CA LEU A 599 -51.82 5.09 26.41
C LEU A 599 -51.32 3.89 27.23
N SER A 600 -52.19 3.23 28.00
CA SER A 600 -51.82 2.08 28.83
C SER A 600 -51.70 0.77 28.07
N ASN A 601 -52.24 0.69 26.85
CA ASN A 601 -52.21 -0.53 26.03
C ASN A 601 -51.09 -0.54 24.98
N LEU A 602 -50.31 0.55 24.88
CA LEU A 602 -49.22 0.72 23.90
C LEU A 602 -47.82 0.44 24.47
N SER A 603 -47.70 0.14 25.77
CA SER A 603 -46.40 -0.21 26.37
C SER A 603 -45.80 -1.49 25.78
N ASP A 604 -46.64 -2.40 25.30
CA ASP A 604 -46.19 -3.76 24.95
C ASP A 604 -45.89 -3.92 23.44
N GLU A 605 -46.41 -3.05 22.56
CA GLU A 605 -46.12 -3.07 21.12
C GLU A 605 -44.90 -2.21 20.73
N SER A 606 -44.50 -1.26 21.57
CA SER A 606 -43.37 -0.36 21.28
C SER A 606 -41.99 -1.05 21.29
N ASP A 607 -41.86 -2.20 21.95
CA ASP A 607 -40.60 -2.94 22.06
C ASP A 607 -40.20 -3.68 20.77
N GLN A 608 -41.15 -4.03 19.89
CA GLN A 608 -40.83 -4.71 18.62
C GLN A 608 -40.29 -3.74 17.55
N ASP A 609 -40.88 -2.56 17.42
CA ASP A 609 -40.41 -1.52 16.48
C ASP A 609 -39.07 -0.90 16.94
N LEU A 610 -38.83 -0.82 18.26
CA LEU A 610 -37.55 -0.43 18.86
C LEU A 610 -36.42 -1.45 18.57
N TYR A 611 -36.76 -2.74 18.38
CA TYR A 611 -35.81 -3.79 18.02
C TYR A 611 -35.39 -3.71 16.55
N GLU A 612 -36.29 -3.29 15.64
CA GLU A 612 -35.98 -3.07 14.23
C GLU A 612 -35.12 -1.81 13.99
N VAL A 613 -35.38 -0.71 14.69
CA VAL A 613 -34.56 0.53 14.58
C VAL A 613 -33.19 0.36 15.23
N GLY A 614 -33.08 -0.42 16.31
CA GLY A 614 -31.81 -0.86 16.87
C GLY A 614 -31.00 -1.73 15.89
N ASN A 615 -31.70 -2.52 15.06
CA ASN A 615 -31.09 -3.29 13.98
C ASN A 615 -30.72 -2.43 12.77
N GLU A 616 -31.36 -1.29 12.50
CA GLU A 616 -30.92 -0.33 11.47
C GLU A 616 -29.67 0.46 11.88
N LEU A 617 -29.50 0.77 13.16
CA LEU A 617 -28.25 1.34 13.70
C LEU A 617 -27.11 0.32 13.73
N LYS A 618 -27.42 -0.96 14.03
CA LYS A 618 -26.47 -2.07 13.86
C LYS A 618 -26.18 -2.33 12.39
N SER A 619 -27.16 -2.29 11.49
CA SER A 619 -26.97 -2.55 10.06
C SER A 619 -26.25 -1.42 9.36
N HIS A 620 -26.40 -0.15 9.75
CA HIS A 620 -25.57 0.93 9.20
C HIS A 620 -24.11 0.88 9.70
N ASN A 621 -23.87 0.44 10.95
CA ASN A 621 -22.53 0.19 11.46
C ASN A 621 -21.92 -1.12 10.91
N LEU A 622 -22.74 -2.16 10.65
CA LEU A 622 -22.33 -3.42 10.03
C LEU A 622 -22.21 -3.32 8.51
N LEU A 623 -22.95 -2.46 7.81
CA LEU A 623 -22.83 -2.24 6.37
C LEU A 623 -21.58 -1.42 6.05
N GLN A 624 -21.11 -0.57 6.97
CA GLN A 624 -19.81 0.07 6.84
C GLN A 624 -18.65 -0.89 7.19
N TYR A 625 -18.91 -1.92 8.00
CA TYR A 625 -17.96 -3.00 8.32
C TYR A 625 -17.97 -4.16 7.29
N ASN A 626 -19.09 -4.38 6.60
CA ASN A 626 -19.29 -5.43 5.59
C ASN A 626 -19.04 -4.93 4.17
N ASN A 627 -19.19 -3.63 3.87
CA ASN A 627 -18.67 -3.05 2.63
C ASN A 627 -17.13 -2.92 2.62
N LEU A 628 -16.47 -3.23 3.74
CA LEU A 628 -15.02 -3.44 3.80
C LEU A 628 -14.62 -4.92 3.58
N ASN A 629 -15.57 -5.86 3.54
CA ASN A 629 -15.31 -7.31 3.46
C ASN A 629 -16.06 -8.06 2.34
N SER A 630 -16.78 -7.37 1.44
CA SER A 630 -17.47 -8.00 0.30
C SER A 630 -17.03 -7.41 -1.04
N SER A 631 -15.78 -7.66 -1.40
CA SER A 631 -15.32 -7.66 -2.80
C SER A 631 -14.19 -8.65 -3.01
N ASN A 632 -14.37 -9.88 -2.51
CA ASN A 632 -13.55 -11.02 -2.90
C ASN A 632 -14.46 -12.11 -3.47
N ASN A 633 -14.51 -12.18 -4.80
CA ASN A 633 -14.50 -13.44 -5.54
C ASN A 633 -14.03 -13.18 -6.98
N GLU A 634 -12.75 -13.52 -7.20
CA GLU A 634 -12.14 -14.18 -8.36
C GLU A 634 -12.49 -13.72 -9.78
N ASN A 635 -11.52 -13.04 -10.41
CA ASN A 635 -10.67 -13.67 -11.45
C ASN A 635 -9.56 -12.69 -11.88
N GLN A 636 -8.36 -12.83 -11.29
CA GLN A 636 -7.15 -12.14 -11.70
C GLN A 636 -6.21 -13.13 -12.39
N ASN A 637 -5.89 -12.88 -13.66
CA ASN A 637 -4.70 -13.44 -14.30
C ASN A 637 -3.75 -12.30 -14.69
N ASP A 638 -2.60 -12.32 -14.02
CA ASP A 638 -1.24 -11.93 -14.41
C ASP A 638 -1.02 -10.83 -15.47
N ASN A 639 -0.56 -9.66 -14.99
CA ASN A 639 0.53 -8.88 -15.61
C ASN A 639 1.02 -7.76 -14.66
N LEU A 640 1.92 -8.10 -13.72
CA LEU A 640 2.38 -7.18 -12.65
C LEU A 640 3.91 -7.12 -12.51
N LYS A 641 4.68 -7.45 -13.55
CA LYS A 641 6.15 -7.64 -13.44
C LYS A 641 7.01 -6.41 -13.78
N THR A 642 6.47 -5.37 -14.41
CA THR A 642 7.25 -4.21 -14.89
C THR A 642 7.28 -3.05 -13.89
N ASP A 643 6.20 -2.83 -13.13
CA ASP A 643 6.06 -1.71 -12.20
C ASP A 643 6.89 -1.89 -10.92
N ASP A 644 7.04 -3.12 -10.44
CA ASP A 644 7.86 -3.42 -9.26
C ASP A 644 9.35 -3.11 -9.48
N LYS A 645 9.84 -3.15 -10.73
CA LYS A 645 11.23 -2.84 -11.07
C LYS A 645 11.49 -1.32 -11.09
N LEU A 646 10.54 -0.55 -11.63
CA LEU A 646 10.55 0.91 -11.61
C LEU A 646 10.37 1.46 -10.19
N PHE A 647 9.58 0.80 -9.34
CA PHE A 647 9.38 1.16 -7.94
C PHE A 647 10.66 0.98 -7.10
N ILE A 648 11.36 -0.14 -7.26
CA ILE A 648 12.66 -0.38 -6.60
C ILE A 648 13.72 0.64 -7.08
N GLU A 649 13.76 0.97 -8.38
CA GLU A 649 14.69 1.99 -8.91
C GLU A 649 14.30 3.43 -8.54
N SER A 650 13.01 3.75 -8.41
CA SER A 650 12.56 5.09 -7.98
C SER A 650 12.84 5.36 -6.50
N LEU A 651 12.82 4.32 -5.67
CA LEU A 651 13.24 4.40 -4.27
C LEU A 651 14.74 4.73 -4.12
N THR A 652 15.55 4.51 -5.17
CA THR A 652 16.99 4.83 -5.19
C THR A 652 17.32 6.18 -5.85
N LYS A 653 16.34 6.87 -6.46
CA LYS A 653 16.56 8.08 -7.30
C LYS A 653 15.82 9.33 -6.82
N THR A 654 15.33 9.35 -5.58
CA THR A 654 14.70 10.55 -5.02
C THR A 654 15.75 11.39 -4.30
N ASP A 655 16.19 12.47 -4.95
CA ASP A 655 17.13 13.44 -4.41
C ASP A 655 16.48 14.36 -3.33
N LEU A 656 17.06 14.31 -2.12
CA LEU A 656 17.46 15.39 -1.19
C LEU A 656 16.36 16.40 -0.74
N GLU A 657 15.94 16.47 0.54
CA GLU A 657 16.65 17.01 1.73
C GLU A 657 16.17 16.39 3.08
N SER A 658 16.96 16.53 4.15
CA SER A 658 17.27 15.59 5.25
C SER A 658 16.39 15.56 6.53
N ASP A 659 16.37 14.38 7.19
CA ASP A 659 16.78 14.12 8.59
C ASP A 659 16.39 12.67 8.96
N SER A 660 17.29 11.69 8.83
CA SER A 660 17.00 10.30 9.26
C SER A 660 18.20 9.58 9.87
N ILE A 661 17.90 8.91 10.97
CA ILE A 661 18.68 8.00 11.81
C ILE A 661 19.37 6.93 10.94
N SER A 662 20.64 6.60 11.25
CA SER A 662 21.37 5.55 10.51
C SER A 662 20.74 4.17 10.74
N PRO A 663 20.84 3.23 9.79
CA PRO A 663 20.40 1.84 10.01
C PRO A 663 21.05 1.18 11.25
N ASP A 664 22.20 1.68 11.69
CA ASP A 664 22.91 1.19 12.86
C ASP A 664 22.27 1.66 14.18
N LEU A 665 21.77 2.91 14.21
CA LEU A 665 21.00 3.45 15.35
C LEU A 665 19.63 2.75 15.48
N ASP A 666 18.96 2.42 14.38
CA ASP A 666 17.72 1.63 14.42
C ASP A 666 17.96 0.24 15.02
N LEU A 667 19.08 -0.41 14.69
CA LEU A 667 19.45 -1.72 15.24
C LEU A 667 19.81 -1.63 16.73
N GLU A 668 20.43 -0.53 17.14
CA GLU A 668 20.62 -0.21 18.56
C GLU A 668 19.28 -0.02 19.27
N TYR A 669 18.30 0.63 18.65
CA TYR A 669 16.96 0.77 19.23
C TYR A 669 16.15 -0.54 19.25
N LEU A 670 16.45 -1.48 18.37
CA LEU A 670 15.92 -2.85 18.42
C LEU A 670 16.71 -3.75 19.39
N ASN A 671 17.60 -3.20 20.23
CA ASN A 671 18.30 -3.99 21.24
C ASN A 671 17.36 -4.45 22.37
N LYS A 672 17.85 -5.42 23.16
CA LYS A 672 17.05 -6.06 24.20
C LYS A 672 16.59 -5.08 25.30
N GLU A 673 17.44 -4.13 25.70
CA GLU A 673 17.15 -3.20 26.79
C GLU A 673 16.08 -2.17 26.40
N SER A 674 16.14 -1.61 25.19
CA SER A 674 15.16 -0.66 24.65
C SER A 674 13.81 -1.32 24.32
N MET A 675 13.81 -2.57 23.85
CA MET A 675 12.57 -3.29 23.60
C MET A 675 11.82 -3.63 24.89
N HIS A 676 12.53 -3.90 25.99
CA HIS A 676 11.94 -4.23 27.29
C HIS A 676 11.22 -3.05 27.95
N SER A 677 11.67 -1.81 27.73
CA SER A 677 10.98 -0.62 28.22
C SER A 677 9.69 -0.33 27.45
N HIS A 678 9.59 -0.82 26.21
CA HIS A 678 8.48 -0.54 25.32
C HIS A 678 7.29 -1.50 25.54
N ARG A 679 6.38 -1.13 26.44
CA ARG A 679 5.07 -1.81 26.58
C ARG A 679 4.09 -1.26 25.54
N SER A 680 3.08 -2.04 25.16
CA SER A 680 2.03 -1.61 24.20
C SER A 680 1.53 -0.20 24.55
N SER A 681 1.55 0.72 23.58
CA SER A 681 1.49 2.17 23.82
C SER A 681 0.28 2.65 24.65
N PHE A 682 -0.82 1.88 24.68
CA PHE A 682 -2.02 2.19 25.45
C PHE A 682 -1.98 1.67 26.90
N ALA A 683 -1.31 0.54 27.15
CA ALA A 683 -1.10 0.06 28.52
C ALA A 683 -0.19 1.03 29.30
N VAL A 684 0.83 1.60 28.64
CA VAL A 684 1.69 2.64 29.23
C VAL A 684 0.88 3.90 29.54
N LEU A 685 -0.01 4.29 28.62
CA LEU A 685 -0.94 5.40 28.85
C LEU A 685 -1.78 5.14 30.11
N LYS A 686 -2.46 3.99 30.20
CA LYS A 686 -3.28 3.64 31.37
C LYS A 686 -2.47 3.62 32.65
N GLN A 687 -1.26 3.08 32.63
CA GLN A 687 -0.38 3.05 33.78
C GLN A 687 0.06 4.47 34.21
N SER A 688 0.50 5.32 33.27
CA SER A 688 0.79 6.72 33.56
C SER A 688 -0.45 7.47 34.08
N LEU A 689 -1.61 7.18 33.51
CA LEU A 689 -2.90 7.74 33.91
C LEU A 689 -3.49 7.08 35.18
N SER A 690 -2.87 6.07 35.77
CA SER A 690 -3.23 5.53 37.10
C SER A 690 -2.21 5.87 38.18
N ASN A 691 -0.95 6.15 37.81
CA ASN A 691 0.08 6.59 38.76
C ASN A 691 -0.31 7.90 39.46
N GLN A 692 0.03 8.01 40.75
CA GLN A 692 -0.11 9.23 41.53
C GLN A 692 0.86 10.30 41.00
N VAL A 693 0.38 11.53 40.82
CA VAL A 693 1.22 12.67 40.48
C VAL A 693 1.93 13.13 41.76
N GLU A 694 3.25 13.30 41.73
CA GLU A 694 4.03 13.66 42.92
C GLU A 694 3.76 15.10 43.40
N ARG A 695 3.26 15.99 42.52
CA ARG A 695 2.93 17.39 42.82
C ARG A 695 1.63 17.82 42.16
N PHE A 696 0.62 18.08 42.97
CA PHE A 696 -0.62 18.71 42.51
C PHE A 696 -0.46 20.23 42.45
N THR A 697 -1.10 20.86 41.46
CA THR A 697 -1.31 22.30 41.38
C THR A 697 -2.82 22.60 41.42
N THR A 698 -3.18 23.86 41.64
CA THR A 698 -4.59 24.24 41.63
C THR A 698 -5.09 24.39 40.18
N PRO A 699 -6.37 24.10 39.90
CA PRO A 699 -6.97 24.30 38.58
C PRO A 699 -6.74 25.71 38.00
N GLU A 700 -6.73 26.74 38.85
CA GLU A 700 -6.53 28.13 38.42
C GLU A 700 -5.14 28.35 37.82
N ILE A 701 -4.10 27.70 38.37
CA ILE A 701 -2.74 27.77 37.83
C ILE A 701 -2.72 27.12 36.45
N VAL A 702 -3.32 25.94 36.30
CA VAL A 702 -3.39 25.25 35.00
C VAL A 702 -4.12 26.10 33.97
N VAL A 703 -5.28 26.67 34.33
CA VAL A 703 -6.05 27.58 33.48
C VAL A 703 -5.22 28.81 33.09
N SER A 704 -4.52 29.42 34.05
CA SER A 704 -3.64 30.58 33.79
C SER A 704 -2.53 30.23 32.81
N THR A 705 -1.87 29.07 32.96
CA THR A 705 -0.82 28.61 32.04
C THR A 705 -1.40 28.35 30.64
N MET A 706 -2.59 27.78 30.53
CA MET A 706 -3.25 27.54 29.24
C MET A 706 -3.63 28.82 28.49
N ILE A 707 -3.89 29.92 29.20
CA ILE A 707 -4.23 31.22 28.62
C ILE A 707 -3.00 31.94 28.08
N ASN A 708 -1.86 31.80 28.76
CA ASN A 708 -0.63 32.50 28.42
C ASN A 708 -0.08 32.05 27.07
N ASN A 709 0.65 32.96 26.41
CA ASN A 709 1.36 32.64 25.18
C ASN A 709 2.50 31.66 25.46
N VAL A 710 2.82 30.84 24.44
CA VAL A 710 3.91 29.88 24.52
C VAL A 710 5.23 30.62 24.76
N ASN A 711 6.02 30.11 25.71
CA ASN A 711 7.32 30.64 26.05
C ASN A 711 8.24 30.72 24.80
N THR A 712 8.79 31.91 24.54
CA THR A 712 9.59 32.21 23.35
C THR A 712 11.09 31.98 23.54
N ASP A 713 11.52 31.51 24.72
CA ASP A 713 12.91 31.14 24.98
C ASP A 713 13.41 30.14 23.91
N PRO A 714 14.51 30.46 23.18
CA PRO A 714 15.10 29.56 22.19
C PRO A 714 15.38 28.15 22.70
N ASN A 715 15.76 27.99 23.98
CA ASN A 715 16.02 26.67 24.56
C ASN A 715 14.73 25.85 24.67
N PHE A 716 13.65 26.47 25.13
CA PHE A 716 12.33 25.85 25.23
C PHE A 716 11.76 25.50 23.85
N GLN A 717 11.92 26.39 22.87
CA GLN A 717 11.52 26.10 21.47
C GLN A 717 12.28 24.92 20.87
N SER A 718 13.58 24.79 21.20
CA SER A 718 14.38 23.62 20.81
C SER A 718 13.84 22.34 21.44
N GLN A 719 13.47 22.37 22.72
CA GLN A 719 12.86 21.22 23.40
C GLN A 719 11.51 20.81 22.78
N ILE A 720 10.64 21.78 22.46
CA ILE A 720 9.38 21.54 21.74
C ILE A 720 9.65 20.83 20.41
N PHE A 721 10.63 21.33 19.64
CA PHE A 721 10.98 20.73 18.35
C PHE A 721 11.48 19.29 18.51
N GLN A 722 12.28 19.01 19.55
CA GLN A 722 12.71 17.64 19.87
C GLN A 722 11.50 16.75 20.20
N TYR A 723 10.56 17.21 21.02
CA TYR A 723 9.32 16.47 21.31
C TYR A 723 8.54 16.14 20.03
N GLN A 724 8.37 17.12 19.13
CA GLN A 724 7.67 16.90 17.86
C GLN A 724 8.39 15.86 16.98
N LYS A 725 9.72 15.95 16.90
CA LYS A 725 10.55 15.04 16.13
C LYS A 725 10.49 13.63 16.70
N GLU A 726 10.62 13.48 18.01
CA GLU A 726 10.53 12.18 18.70
C GLU A 726 9.14 11.58 18.56
N ILE A 727 8.05 12.33 18.83
CA ILE A 727 6.67 11.82 18.73
C ILE A 727 6.32 11.34 17.31
N ASN A 728 6.87 11.98 16.27
CA ASN A 728 6.66 11.58 14.88
C ASN A 728 7.46 10.33 14.50
N ASN A 729 8.73 10.27 14.87
CA ASN A 729 9.66 9.27 14.32
C ASN A 729 9.83 8.06 15.24
N ASN A 730 9.79 8.25 16.55
CA ASN A 730 10.14 7.22 17.52
C ASN A 730 8.98 6.96 18.49
N PRO A 731 8.77 5.71 18.92
CA PRO A 731 7.76 5.43 19.93
C PRO A 731 8.15 5.97 21.33
N THR A 732 9.45 6.17 21.61
CA THR A 732 9.95 6.83 22.83
C THR A 732 9.37 8.21 23.05
N GLY A 733 9.08 8.96 21.98
CA GLY A 733 8.47 10.29 22.10
C GLY A 733 7.11 10.25 22.80
N TRP A 734 6.33 9.19 22.59
CA TRP A 734 5.08 8.98 23.32
C TRP A 734 5.32 8.62 24.78
N GLU A 735 6.32 7.77 25.08
CA GLU A 735 6.68 7.43 26.46
C GLU A 735 7.17 8.65 27.25
N GLN A 736 7.97 9.50 26.61
CA GLN A 736 8.43 10.75 27.17
C GLN A 736 7.23 11.66 27.48
N LEU A 737 6.30 11.82 26.53
CA LEU A 737 5.07 12.55 26.76
C LEU A 737 4.22 11.95 27.89
N TYR A 738 4.16 10.62 28.02
CA TYR A 738 3.47 9.96 29.14
C TYR A 738 4.11 10.24 30.50
N LYS A 739 5.39 10.60 30.56
CA LYS A 739 6.12 10.97 31.79
C LYS A 739 6.22 12.48 32.03
N GLU A 740 5.97 13.32 31.01
CA GLU A 740 6.08 14.78 31.11
C GLU A 740 5.12 15.45 32.11
N GLU A 741 5.64 16.12 33.13
CA GLU A 741 4.84 16.84 34.14
C GLU A 741 4.91 18.36 33.98
N ASP A 742 5.78 18.88 33.12
CA ASP A 742 5.88 20.31 32.84
C ASP A 742 4.62 20.82 32.10
N MET A 743 3.85 21.64 32.82
CA MET A 743 2.64 22.26 32.31
C MET A 743 2.91 23.16 31.10
N GLU A 744 4.01 23.92 31.09
CA GLU A 744 4.33 24.81 29.97
C GLU A 744 4.56 24.00 28.70
N MET A 745 5.31 22.90 28.80
CA MET A 745 5.59 21.99 27.67
C MET A 745 4.31 21.33 27.15
N LEU A 746 3.47 20.80 28.05
CA LEU A 746 2.20 20.18 27.70
C LEU A 746 1.27 21.16 26.98
N VAL A 747 1.09 22.36 27.54
CA VAL A 747 0.24 23.42 26.96
C VAL A 747 0.79 23.88 25.60
N ALA A 748 2.11 24.05 25.48
CA ALA A 748 2.73 24.42 24.22
C ALA A 748 2.46 23.38 23.12
N LEU A 749 2.68 22.10 23.40
CA LEU A 749 2.42 21.01 22.45
C LEU A 749 0.95 20.94 22.04
N LEU A 750 0.02 21.16 22.98
CA LEU A 750 -1.42 21.17 22.70
C LEU A 750 -1.81 22.28 21.72
N TRP A 751 -1.41 23.52 22.00
CA TRP A 751 -1.77 24.66 21.16
C TRP A 751 -1.12 24.59 19.79
N ILE A 752 0.17 24.25 19.75
CA ILE A 752 0.90 24.05 18.50
C ILE A 752 0.23 22.99 17.62
N TRP A 753 -0.33 21.94 18.22
CA TRP A 753 -1.04 20.91 17.46
C TRP A 753 -2.31 21.47 16.79
N PHE A 754 -3.15 22.21 17.54
CA PHE A 754 -4.36 22.83 16.99
C PHE A 754 -4.07 23.87 15.90
N GLU A 755 -2.95 24.58 16.01
CA GLU A 755 -2.67 25.74 15.18
C GLU A 755 -1.98 25.40 13.85
N ASN A 756 -1.45 24.19 13.73
CA ASN A 756 -0.68 23.74 12.56
C ASN A 756 -1.50 23.00 11.50
N PHE A 757 -2.83 22.95 11.63
CA PHE A 757 -3.69 22.42 10.58
C PHE A 757 -3.71 23.33 9.34
N ASP A 758 -3.75 22.72 8.14
CA ASP A 758 -3.88 23.44 6.87
C ASP A 758 -5.27 24.09 6.75
N ILE A 759 -6.28 23.42 7.29
CA ILE A 759 -7.65 23.93 7.43
C ILE A 759 -8.00 23.91 8.92
N PRO A 760 -8.35 25.06 9.54
CA PRO A 760 -8.70 25.13 10.96
C PRO A 760 -9.91 24.23 11.28
N ILE A 761 -9.97 23.72 12.52
CA ILE A 761 -11.07 22.84 12.95
C ILE A 761 -12.42 23.57 12.86
N LEU A 762 -12.48 24.82 13.31
CA LEU A 762 -13.62 25.71 13.17
C LEU A 762 -13.42 26.64 11.96
N ASN A 763 -13.49 26.05 10.76
CA ASN A 763 -13.41 26.79 9.51
C ASN A 763 -14.71 27.57 9.20
N ASN A 764 -14.72 28.34 8.10
CA ASN A 764 -15.88 29.17 7.73
C ASN A 764 -17.16 28.34 7.47
N GLU A 765 -17.05 27.10 6.98
CA GLU A 765 -18.20 26.21 6.77
C GLU A 765 -18.81 25.76 8.10
N THR A 766 -17.95 25.37 9.03
CA THR A 766 -18.35 24.98 10.40
C THR A 766 -19.04 26.15 11.11
N ILE A 767 -18.48 27.35 10.99
CA ILE A 767 -19.08 28.58 11.56
C ILE A 767 -20.42 28.89 10.91
N LYS A 768 -20.57 28.69 9.60
CA LYS A 768 -21.85 28.86 8.89
C LYS A 768 -22.91 27.90 9.43
N VAL A 769 -22.57 26.62 9.63
CA VAL A 769 -23.47 25.63 10.24
C VAL A 769 -23.90 26.05 11.65
N ILE A 770 -22.97 26.57 12.46
CA ILE A 770 -23.27 27.08 13.81
C ILE A 770 -24.22 28.28 13.73
N ASN A 771 -23.97 29.23 12.82
CA ASN A 771 -24.77 30.44 12.66
C ASN A 771 -26.20 30.18 12.15
N GLU A 772 -26.37 29.31 11.16
CA GLU A 772 -27.67 29.01 10.53
C GLU A 772 -28.67 28.37 11.48
N ASN A 773 -28.18 27.61 12.47
CA ASN A 773 -29.01 26.81 13.37
C ASN A 773 -28.89 27.33 14.82
N LYS A 774 -28.69 28.64 14.98
CA LYS A 774 -28.50 29.30 16.28
C LYS A 774 -29.66 28.99 17.23
N GLY A 775 -29.34 28.53 18.44
CA GLY A 775 -30.34 28.16 19.45
C GLY A 775 -30.81 26.70 19.39
N ASN A 776 -30.45 25.93 18.35
CA ASN A 776 -30.71 24.49 18.28
C ASN A 776 -29.41 23.69 18.22
N ILE A 777 -28.85 23.42 19.39
CA ILE A 777 -27.60 22.68 19.57
C ILE A 777 -27.63 21.27 18.96
N GLY A 778 -28.77 20.59 18.99
CA GLY A 778 -28.91 19.25 18.41
C GLY A 778 -28.74 19.27 16.89
N LEU A 779 -29.38 20.24 16.22
CA LEU A 779 -29.25 20.40 14.78
C LEU A 779 -27.86 20.89 14.37
N GLN A 780 -27.24 21.76 15.18
CA GLN A 780 -25.84 22.16 15.01
C GLN A 780 -24.93 20.92 15.06
N LEU A 781 -25.01 20.10 16.11
CA LEU A 781 -24.20 18.87 16.25
C LEU A 781 -24.48 17.83 15.15
N LEU A 782 -25.72 17.71 14.65
CA LEU A 782 -26.06 16.79 13.56
C LEU A 782 -25.39 17.15 12.23
N LYS A 783 -25.29 18.45 11.94
CA LYS A 783 -24.72 18.97 10.69
C LYS A 783 -23.20 19.05 10.71
N LEU A 784 -22.57 18.98 11.88
CA LEU A 784 -21.11 18.93 12.01
C LEU A 784 -20.57 17.53 11.67
N ASN A 785 -19.40 17.50 11.03
CA ASN A 785 -18.64 16.27 10.82
C ASN A 785 -18.38 15.56 12.16
N GLN A 786 -18.43 14.22 12.15
CA GLN A 786 -18.28 13.42 13.37
C GLN A 786 -16.97 13.73 14.09
N GLU A 787 -15.87 13.84 13.36
CA GLU A 787 -14.55 14.19 13.87
C GLU A 787 -14.55 15.53 14.64
N ILE A 788 -15.13 16.57 14.05
CA ILE A 788 -15.19 17.92 14.65
C ILE A 788 -16.08 17.87 15.90
N ARG A 789 -17.25 17.25 15.76
CA ARG A 789 -18.25 17.15 16.81
C ARG A 789 -17.72 16.47 18.07
N TYR A 790 -17.14 15.29 17.94
CA TYR A 790 -16.59 14.54 19.08
C TYR A 790 -15.34 15.19 19.66
N THR A 791 -14.51 15.84 18.82
CA THR A 791 -13.35 16.61 19.33
C THR A 791 -13.81 17.81 20.17
N ILE A 792 -14.81 18.57 19.72
CA ILE A 792 -15.35 19.71 20.48
C ILE A 792 -16.06 19.25 21.75
N GLU A 793 -16.83 18.17 21.69
CA GLU A 793 -17.45 17.58 22.88
C GLU A 793 -16.39 17.18 23.91
N TYR A 794 -15.33 16.49 23.48
CA TYR A 794 -14.24 16.11 24.36
C TYR A 794 -13.57 17.32 25.02
N LEU A 795 -13.25 18.37 24.25
CA LEU A 795 -12.69 19.61 24.79
C LEU A 795 -13.64 20.29 25.78
N THR A 796 -14.95 20.20 25.53
CA THR A 796 -15.98 20.73 26.42
C THR A 796 -16.02 19.96 27.75
N ARG A 797 -15.95 18.62 27.69
CA ARG A 797 -15.83 17.75 28.88
C ARG A 797 -14.52 17.96 29.62
N PHE A 798 -13.44 18.29 28.92
CA PHE A 798 -12.17 18.68 29.52
C PHE A 798 -12.32 19.98 30.33
N LEU A 799 -12.97 21.01 29.79
CA LEU A 799 -13.23 22.26 30.52
C LEU A 799 -14.05 22.04 31.80
N ILE A 800 -15.10 21.20 31.73
CA ILE A 800 -15.93 20.86 32.90
C ILE A 800 -15.12 20.18 34.00
N ARG A 801 -14.23 19.24 33.63
CA ARG A 801 -13.42 18.50 34.60
C ARG A 801 -12.28 19.33 35.18
N LEU A 802 -11.75 20.26 34.39
CA LEU A 802 -10.67 21.13 34.82
C LEU A 802 -11.19 22.19 35.81
N CYS A 803 -12.33 22.83 35.52
CA CYS A 803 -12.81 24.00 36.28
C CYS A 803 -13.71 23.60 37.45
N ASP A 804 -13.75 24.45 38.49
CA ASP A 804 -14.63 24.23 39.64
C ASP A 804 -16.08 24.67 39.37
N SER A 805 -17.00 24.15 40.17
CA SER A 805 -18.44 24.42 40.02
C SER A 805 -18.81 25.91 40.15
N SER A 806 -18.03 26.69 40.89
CA SER A 806 -18.18 28.15 41.00
C SER A 806 -17.86 28.85 39.68
N ASP A 807 -16.77 28.46 39.02
CA ASP A 807 -16.36 29.05 37.73
C ASP A 807 -17.38 28.73 36.65
N LEU A 808 -17.85 27.49 36.61
CA LEU A 808 -18.90 27.06 35.68
C LEU A 808 -20.22 27.82 35.90
N LYS A 809 -20.59 28.15 37.15
CA LYS A 809 -21.78 28.98 37.42
C LYS A 809 -21.67 30.38 36.80
N THR A 810 -20.47 30.96 36.76
CA THR A 810 -20.28 32.28 36.14
C THR A 810 -20.54 32.28 34.63
N LEU A 811 -20.30 31.13 33.95
CA LEU A 811 -20.57 30.97 32.52
C LEU A 811 -22.07 31.04 32.15
N PHE A 812 -22.95 30.73 33.11
CA PHE A 812 -24.40 30.69 32.89
C PHE A 812 -25.12 31.99 33.25
N LEU A 813 -24.39 33.01 33.72
CA LEU A 813 -24.95 34.33 33.99
C LEU A 813 -25.32 35.05 32.67
N PRO A 814 -26.33 35.93 32.69
CA PRO A 814 -26.59 36.85 31.59
C PRO A 814 -25.32 37.68 31.29
N ASP A 815 -25.04 37.93 30.01
CA ASP A 815 -23.81 38.61 29.55
C ASP A 815 -22.49 37.90 29.89
N SER A 816 -22.49 36.59 30.16
CA SER A 816 -21.27 35.82 30.44
C SER A 816 -20.21 35.93 29.33
N THR A 817 -20.63 36.08 28.06
CA THR A 817 -19.73 36.32 26.91
C THR A 817 -18.89 37.59 27.07
N LYS A 818 -19.33 38.53 27.90
CA LYS A 818 -18.68 39.81 28.17
C LYS A 818 -17.84 39.84 29.44
N MET A 819 -17.97 38.85 30.32
CA MET A 819 -17.26 38.81 31.59
C MET A 819 -15.77 38.48 31.40
N VAL A 820 -14.93 39.03 32.27
CA VAL A 820 -13.47 38.82 32.31
C VAL A 820 -13.16 37.82 33.42
N THR A 821 -13.42 36.55 33.16
CA THR A 821 -13.10 35.43 34.06
C THR A 821 -12.02 34.54 33.44
N PRO A 822 -11.21 33.82 34.24
CA PRO A 822 -10.19 32.91 33.72
C PRO A 822 -10.77 31.87 32.75
N ILE A 823 -11.93 31.29 33.08
CA ILE A 823 -12.62 30.31 32.23
C ILE A 823 -13.06 30.92 30.88
N ASN A 824 -13.52 32.17 30.86
CA ASN A 824 -13.85 32.87 29.62
C ASN A 824 -12.60 33.14 28.77
N HIS A 825 -11.48 33.50 29.39
CA HIS A 825 -10.20 33.66 28.70
C HIS A 825 -9.71 32.35 28.09
N LEU A 826 -9.86 31.23 28.80
CA LEU A 826 -9.52 29.92 28.29
C LEU A 826 -10.40 29.54 27.08
N ILE A 827 -11.71 29.77 27.15
CA ILE A 827 -12.62 29.56 26.01
C ILE A 827 -12.21 30.44 24.83
N ARG A 828 -11.88 31.73 25.06
CA ARG A 828 -11.40 32.63 24.00
C ARG A 828 -10.10 32.13 23.37
N ARG A 829 -9.12 31.71 24.17
CA ARG A 829 -7.87 31.12 23.68
C ARG A 829 -8.10 29.86 22.86
N MET A 830 -9.02 29.00 23.30
CA MET A 830 -9.42 27.78 22.57
C MET A 830 -10.11 28.12 21.25
N ILE A 831 -11.05 29.06 21.21
CA ILE A 831 -11.70 29.49 19.96
C ILE A 831 -10.66 30.07 18.99
N SER A 832 -9.72 30.87 19.50
CA SER A 832 -8.63 31.42 18.70
C SER A 832 -7.78 30.32 18.05
N ALA A 833 -7.37 29.30 18.81
CA ALA A 833 -6.64 28.14 18.30
C ALA A 833 -7.45 27.35 17.25
N LEU A 834 -8.71 27.03 17.55
CA LEU A 834 -9.55 26.21 16.68
C LEU A 834 -9.92 26.90 15.36
N THR A 835 -9.96 28.24 15.35
CA THR A 835 -10.27 29.06 14.16
C THR A 835 -9.03 29.57 13.43
N ASN A 836 -7.84 29.49 14.04
CA ASN A 836 -6.62 30.17 13.61
C ASN A 836 -6.85 31.66 13.32
N LYS A 837 -7.61 32.34 14.19
CA LYS A 837 -7.93 33.78 14.09
C LYS A 837 -7.69 34.49 15.41
N GLN A 838 -7.35 35.77 15.31
CA GLN A 838 -7.21 36.64 16.47
C GLN A 838 -8.58 37.05 17.01
N ILE A 839 -8.69 37.12 18.34
CA ILE A 839 -9.88 37.60 19.06
C ILE A 839 -9.46 38.79 19.93
N ASN A 840 -10.09 39.94 19.71
CA ASN A 840 -9.83 41.15 20.49
C ASN A 840 -11.00 41.38 21.45
N TYR A 841 -10.73 41.37 22.76
CA TYR A 841 -11.79 41.57 23.75
C TYR A 841 -11.30 42.32 24.99
N SER A 842 -11.95 43.45 25.31
CA SER A 842 -11.76 44.25 26.53
C SER A 842 -10.29 44.40 26.97
N SER A 843 -9.45 44.95 26.09
CA SER A 843 -7.99 45.16 26.25
C SER A 843 -7.07 43.92 26.20
N ASN A 844 -7.62 42.70 26.15
CA ASN A 844 -6.85 41.48 25.95
C ASN A 844 -6.90 41.02 24.48
N GLU A 845 -5.74 40.60 23.97
CA GLU A 845 -5.62 39.98 22.65
C GLU A 845 -5.34 38.49 22.80
N PHE A 846 -6.18 37.66 22.18
CA PHE A 846 -5.97 36.21 22.10
C PHE A 846 -5.55 35.87 20.68
N VAL A 847 -4.33 35.36 20.54
CA VAL A 847 -3.75 34.98 19.24
C VAL A 847 -3.40 33.49 19.23
N PRO A 848 -3.46 32.81 18.07
CA PRO A 848 -3.06 31.41 17.97
C PRO A 848 -1.54 31.25 18.16
N LYS A 849 -0.73 31.80 17.25
CA LYS A 849 0.75 31.73 17.30
C LYS A 849 1.37 33.11 17.10
N GLU A 850 2.59 33.34 17.55
CA GLU A 850 3.34 34.54 17.18
C GLU A 850 3.57 34.58 15.65
N ARG A 851 2.87 35.51 14.99
CA ARG A 851 3.02 35.85 13.57
C ARG A 851 2.90 37.37 13.43
N THR A 852 3.40 37.89 12.31
CA THR A 852 3.38 39.33 12.01
C THR A 852 1.97 39.90 11.83
N SER A 853 0.98 39.09 11.43
CA SER A 853 -0.44 39.50 11.37
C SER A 853 -1.39 38.30 11.35
N TRP A 854 -2.59 38.48 11.91
CA TRP A 854 -3.68 37.50 11.91
C TRP A 854 -4.98 38.11 11.38
N ALA A 855 -5.79 37.28 10.73
CA ALA A 855 -7.17 37.65 10.45
C ALA A 855 -7.97 37.71 11.76
N VAL A 856 -8.72 38.80 11.95
CA VAL A 856 -9.57 38.98 13.14
C VAL A 856 -10.88 38.24 12.94
N LEU A 857 -11.31 37.46 13.94
CA LEU A 857 -12.62 36.82 13.93
C LEU A 857 -13.70 37.89 14.14
N SER A 858 -14.70 37.95 13.25
CA SER A 858 -15.78 38.93 13.39
C SER A 858 -16.55 38.72 14.69
N GLN A 859 -16.96 39.83 15.32
CA GLN A 859 -17.66 39.82 16.61
C GLN A 859 -18.88 38.88 16.60
N MET A 860 -19.68 38.93 15.52
CA MET A 860 -20.86 38.09 15.35
C MET A 860 -20.50 36.58 15.33
N ASN A 861 -19.44 36.19 14.63
CA ASN A 861 -19.01 34.80 14.55
C ASN A 861 -18.42 34.32 15.88
N TYR A 862 -17.62 35.16 16.54
CA TYR A 862 -17.12 34.90 17.88
C TYR A 862 -18.26 34.63 18.87
N GLU A 863 -19.25 35.52 18.94
CA GLU A 863 -20.38 35.38 19.87
C GLU A 863 -21.20 34.11 19.61
N SER A 864 -21.40 33.75 18.33
CA SER A 864 -22.10 32.51 17.97
C SER A 864 -21.33 31.25 18.38
N ILE A 865 -20.02 31.20 18.16
CA ILE A 865 -19.19 30.04 18.56
C ILE A 865 -19.12 29.94 20.09
N PHE A 866 -18.95 31.07 20.78
CA PHE A 866 -18.93 31.11 22.23
C PHE A 866 -20.27 30.60 22.79
N ALA A 867 -21.40 31.11 22.29
CA ALA A 867 -22.73 30.65 22.69
C ALA A 867 -22.96 29.15 22.41
N PHE A 868 -22.44 28.63 21.30
CA PHE A 868 -22.47 27.21 20.98
C PHE A 868 -21.73 26.36 22.03
N ILE A 869 -20.50 26.75 22.41
CA ILE A 869 -19.72 26.05 23.45
C ILE A 869 -20.44 26.10 24.81
N ILE A 870 -20.97 27.26 25.20
CA ILE A 870 -21.70 27.42 26.47
C ILE A 870 -22.98 26.57 26.49
N SER A 871 -23.70 26.50 25.37
CA SER A 871 -24.88 25.66 25.25
C SER A 871 -24.52 24.18 25.41
N LEU A 872 -23.42 23.74 24.78
CA LEU A 872 -22.93 22.36 24.91
C LEU A 872 -22.49 22.05 26.34
N LEU A 873 -21.76 22.96 27.00
CA LEU A 873 -21.38 22.86 28.43
C LEU A 873 -22.60 22.64 29.32
N LYS A 874 -23.65 23.45 29.13
CA LYS A 874 -24.86 23.39 29.94
C LYS A 874 -25.51 22.00 29.88
N ILE A 875 -25.64 21.44 28.68
CA ILE A 875 -26.32 20.16 28.48
C ILE A 875 -25.51 19.01 29.07
N ILE A 876 -24.18 19.03 28.90
CA ILE A 876 -23.30 18.00 29.48
C ILE A 876 -23.33 18.06 31.02
N ILE A 877 -23.40 19.24 31.63
CA ILE A 877 -23.51 19.36 33.10
C ILE A 877 -24.89 18.90 33.59
N GLU A 878 -25.96 19.17 32.85
CA GLU A 878 -27.31 18.69 33.19
C GLU A 878 -27.38 17.16 33.15
N GLU A 879 -26.71 16.52 32.19
CA GLU A 879 -26.57 15.06 32.13
C GLU A 879 -25.86 14.48 33.36
N GLN A 880 -24.73 15.05 33.79
CA GLN A 880 -23.96 14.53 34.92
C GLN A 880 -24.66 14.63 36.28
N LYS A 881 -25.78 15.35 36.36
CA LYS A 881 -26.60 15.49 37.58
C LYS A 881 -27.77 14.51 37.64
N ILE A 882 -28.08 13.85 36.52
CA ILE A 882 -29.08 12.79 36.37
C ILE A 882 -28.38 11.47 36.65
#